data_AF-A0AAJ5YWY8-F1
#
_entry.id   AF-A0AAJ5YWY8-F1
#
_cell.length_a   1.000
_cell.length_b   1.000
_cell.length_c   1.000
_cell.angle_alpha   90.00
_cell.angle_beta   90.00
_cell.angle_gamma   90.00
#
_symmetry.space_group_name_H-M   'P 1'
#
loop_
_entity.id
_entity.type
_entity.pdbx_description
1 polymer ?
#
loop_
_entity_poly.entity_id
_entity_poly.type
_entity_poly.pdbx_seq_one_letter_code
_entity_poly.pdbx_strand_id
1 'polypeptide(L)'
;MSNTLALFWNLAATDREARIDASNELVSTLLQQSSDIGLVDDTKLMESPLSEQVTDDEMAGAEQRIDDANTQDVSYAIRRLVRGLASPRENARIGFAVALSGLLSHLKTVSANDVLVLLLKYSVVRGNMNGQEVRDLQFARLFGIYALVRSRLLYRASLSTFQRAFHILVQVASYKSWLSEPCGWVLTELVEPLARNDPDRPSWADDALGWIADQLSSHRSLSPETLALALQITQMDPTMKLGERMIPPFKTPNFLASANLPVLASVLREASPMHWQPDTPVPKAGSWSTKLPFVWDRLLSLYLNDELPEGAAPFADFFRVVVDESLFAPQASPERKSWGFQVLHRTLAHASEDVLPFLFTPHVMRTWVNQLSVPDRLLHSMAQKTVSLVGEAVKRSPTAGIALVTQLTGEHGRQNFDRVTHTKTIESILSSLDEEGLQRYLAYLRDVIYAPTSVAPEDAKSIAMQRQSACDQMLGLVRSHLVQSSSGWVRDVLIFFAGHGYYAVKNPPKGPWSGILQVPTVPFTDTLREVCRSRLQACLIELSEPDERGTPWCLAVMDMLDTMEKDHKHFTTTARPIAQERIQRAKSMLHQMRNAFKKEKNETRKMHLRAFEVLLASVLLVTFEDNDDAPNMVEPVVDAAKLLFFDDKASQREVDGMELLTDALIGLLEISSAFLRSMTIQVFSAFSSSMTRASLNHLVDQLGMGENEDAEDDEIKDAKDDGDDDDDEEEDEEEEEEEEDDDDDDEEGDEEDMDDSDVDPVLRSRVEEAFRSTGMMDDDDDDEQDAVMDDDQMAQLDDKLTEIFQQHTSSKRKEREWIQRDTALFHNKILDLLDIYAKEQSGNILVLRLVTPLLALARGSGDTSQQVANRASQILRQRLCKSKDLPHGDNWDVDEVVSELKDTHELLRTSQDAKLADLAAAVSHLYTKVLVRHGHVHETADVFKNTLDDFLERKSSPIRPAFLIEAIRRYPELSWGLRHALLQGCRVSKAARAFRQVQVFIMLQVLLQQQQHEDMRQADMEEILSFIEQVRTVVVDTVQAAVSLGDDNAGSLNSQRLKDVLRFALQSVRITLRITDGRASQAHACWPPAEVTNMLERLQQSERFKNSTSLHSILKEAYNLLCKDSTNIKKKRSAAESAPGKRAKARLT
;
A
#
# COMPACT_ATOMS: atom_id res chain seq x y z
N MET A 1 -41.07 54.96 0.92
CA MET A 1 -41.76 53.65 1.06
C MET A 1 -41.55 52.63 -0.09
N SER A 2 -41.97 52.83 -1.36
CA SER A 2 -41.97 51.73 -2.37
C SER A 2 -40.61 51.11 -2.71
N ASN A 3 -39.50 51.88 -2.66
CA ASN A 3 -38.17 51.40 -3.07
C ASN A 3 -37.40 50.72 -1.91
N THR A 4 -37.58 51.20 -0.68
CA THR A 4 -36.87 50.69 0.52
C THR A 4 -37.32 49.28 0.94
N LEU A 5 -38.56 48.88 0.61
CA LEU A 5 -39.07 47.53 0.92
C LEU A 5 -38.36 46.42 0.13
N ALA A 6 -37.93 46.70 -1.10
CA ALA A 6 -37.20 45.73 -1.93
C ALA A 6 -35.84 45.33 -1.31
N LEU A 7 -35.21 46.25 -0.59
CA LEU A 7 -33.90 46.07 0.04
C LEU A 7 -33.91 45.06 1.21
N PHE A 8 -35.09 44.70 1.74
CA PHE A 8 -35.21 43.71 2.82
C PHE A 8 -35.23 42.26 2.32
N TRP A 9 -35.48 42.01 1.04
CA TRP A 9 -35.72 40.64 0.53
C TRP A 9 -34.48 39.77 0.64
N ASN A 10 -33.33 40.32 0.24
CA ASN A 10 -32.07 39.57 0.19
C ASN A 10 -31.39 39.44 1.56
N LEU A 11 -31.92 40.06 2.62
CA LEU A 11 -31.45 39.80 4.00
C LEU A 11 -31.69 38.34 4.43
N ALA A 12 -32.65 37.65 3.80
CA ALA A 12 -32.96 36.25 4.07
C ALA A 12 -32.29 35.27 3.08
N ALA A 13 -31.40 35.74 2.20
CA ALA A 13 -30.71 34.90 1.22
C ALA A 13 -29.92 33.78 1.90
N THR A 14 -29.80 32.61 1.26
CA THR A 14 -28.99 31.50 1.76
C THR A 14 -27.49 31.75 1.60
N ASP A 15 -27.12 32.46 0.55
CA ASP A 15 -25.75 32.88 0.28
C ASP A 15 -25.27 33.96 1.27
N ARG A 16 -24.02 33.84 1.74
CA ARG A 16 -23.45 34.75 2.75
C ARG A 16 -23.15 36.13 2.17
N GLU A 17 -22.58 36.19 0.97
CA GLU A 17 -22.18 37.45 0.35
C GLU A 17 -23.41 38.27 -0.04
N ALA A 18 -24.41 37.65 -0.65
CA ALA A 18 -25.69 38.27 -0.97
C ALA A 18 -26.39 38.90 0.25
N ARG A 19 -26.30 38.27 1.44
CA ARG A 19 -26.84 38.85 2.68
C ARG A 19 -26.05 40.07 3.15
N ILE A 20 -24.73 40.04 3.04
CA ILE A 20 -23.85 41.16 3.43
C ILE A 20 -24.11 42.36 2.51
N ASP A 21 -24.16 42.13 1.20
CA ASP A 21 -24.42 43.17 0.20
C ASP A 21 -25.80 43.81 0.40
N ALA A 22 -26.83 42.99 0.60
CA ALA A 22 -28.18 43.48 0.91
C ALA A 22 -28.22 44.30 2.20
N SER A 23 -27.46 43.89 3.23
CA SER A 23 -27.35 44.65 4.48
C SER A 23 -26.68 46.02 4.24
N ASN A 24 -25.60 46.05 3.46
CA ASN A 24 -24.88 47.29 3.12
C ASN A 24 -25.73 48.25 2.28
N GLU A 25 -26.46 47.72 1.28
CA GLU A 25 -27.35 48.51 0.42
C GLU A 25 -28.51 49.10 1.23
N LEU A 26 -29.13 48.30 2.10
CA LEU A 26 -30.19 48.77 3.00
C LEU A 26 -29.66 49.86 3.95
N VAL A 27 -28.53 49.61 4.63
CA VAL A 27 -27.95 50.56 5.60
C VAL A 27 -27.56 51.87 4.92
N SER A 28 -26.85 51.82 3.79
CA SER A 28 -26.43 53.03 3.07
C SER A 28 -27.63 53.86 2.58
N THR A 29 -28.68 53.21 2.07
CA THR A 29 -29.90 53.89 1.64
C THR A 29 -30.63 54.56 2.81
N LEU A 30 -30.72 53.89 3.95
CA LEU A 30 -31.38 54.44 5.15
C LEU A 30 -30.58 55.58 5.78
N LEU A 31 -29.24 55.50 5.79
CA LEU A 31 -28.39 56.59 6.30
C LEU A 31 -28.49 57.86 5.45
N GLN A 32 -28.60 57.73 4.12
CA GLN A 32 -28.87 58.88 3.24
C GLN A 32 -30.23 59.55 3.51
N GLN A 33 -31.18 58.80 4.06
CA GLN A 33 -32.53 59.26 4.42
C GLN A 33 -32.64 59.72 5.88
N SER A 34 -31.56 59.58 6.66
CA SER A 34 -31.49 60.05 8.05
C SER A 34 -30.99 61.50 8.09
N SER A 35 -31.57 62.33 8.96
CA SER A 35 -31.12 63.71 9.18
C SER A 35 -30.13 63.79 10.35
N ASP A 36 -29.03 64.52 10.21
CA ASP A 36 -28.03 64.76 11.28
C ASP A 36 -28.58 65.60 12.47
N ILE A 37 -29.85 66.03 12.41
CA ILE A 37 -30.48 66.93 13.38
C ILE A 37 -31.36 66.10 14.33
N GLY A 38 -30.75 65.48 15.35
CA GLY A 38 -31.53 64.73 16.35
C GLY A 38 -30.71 63.82 17.23
N LEU A 39 -29.68 64.35 17.91
CA LEU A 39 -28.89 63.55 18.84
C LEU A 39 -29.75 63.17 20.06
N VAL A 40 -30.07 61.89 20.22
CA VAL A 40 -30.83 61.40 21.38
C VAL A 40 -29.84 61.12 22.50
N ASP A 41 -29.95 61.89 23.58
CA ASP A 41 -29.13 61.74 24.79
C ASP A 41 -29.80 60.76 25.76
N ASP A 42 -29.40 59.50 25.68
CA ASP A 42 -29.93 58.38 26.49
C ASP A 42 -29.68 58.57 28.00
N THR A 43 -28.74 59.44 28.39
CA THR A 43 -28.39 59.68 29.80
C THR A 43 -29.45 60.49 30.57
N LYS A 44 -30.43 61.07 29.86
CA LYS A 44 -31.53 61.86 30.44
C LYS A 44 -32.86 61.10 30.51
N LEU A 45 -32.92 59.87 30.01
CA LEU A 45 -34.12 59.03 30.13
C LEU A 45 -34.24 58.47 31.55
N MET A 46 -35.48 58.25 32.01
CA MET A 46 -35.76 57.71 33.34
C MET A 46 -35.04 56.38 33.57
N GLU A 47 -34.62 56.13 34.82
CA GLU A 47 -34.06 54.84 35.23
C GLU A 47 -35.01 53.71 34.86
N SER A 48 -34.58 52.86 33.93
CA SER A 48 -35.34 51.68 33.54
C SER A 48 -35.14 50.56 34.56
N PRO A 49 -36.21 49.86 34.99
CA PRO A 49 -36.07 48.75 35.92
C PRO A 49 -35.27 47.60 35.28
N LEU A 50 -34.55 46.83 36.10
CA LEU A 50 -33.91 45.57 35.71
C LEU A 50 -34.99 44.48 35.50
N SER A 51 -35.75 44.60 34.41
CA SER A 51 -36.89 43.74 34.09
C SER A 51 -37.01 43.47 32.58
N GLU A 52 -37.44 42.25 32.24
CA GLU A 52 -37.84 41.87 30.88
C GLU A 52 -39.20 42.46 30.47
N GLN A 53 -39.99 42.90 31.45
CA GLN A 53 -41.29 43.49 31.19
C GLN A 53 -41.11 44.95 30.84
N VAL A 54 -41.85 45.39 29.84
CA VAL A 54 -41.95 46.79 29.44
C VAL A 54 -43.39 47.22 29.65
N THR A 55 -43.58 48.40 30.24
CA THR A 55 -44.89 49.02 30.43
C THR A 55 -45.40 49.62 29.11
N ASP A 56 -46.73 49.76 28.97
CA ASP A 56 -47.32 50.38 27.78
C ASP A 56 -46.82 51.82 27.57
N ASP A 57 -46.55 52.56 28.65
CA ASP A 57 -46.01 53.92 28.63
C ASP A 57 -44.56 53.96 28.10
N GLU A 58 -43.70 53.02 28.54
CA GLU A 58 -42.34 52.89 28.01
C GLU A 58 -42.36 52.53 26.52
N MET A 59 -43.25 51.63 26.10
CA MET A 59 -43.41 51.24 24.69
C MET A 59 -43.86 52.40 23.81
N ALA A 60 -44.89 53.13 24.24
CA ALA A 60 -45.40 54.29 23.52
C ALA A 60 -44.36 55.42 23.46
N GLY A 61 -43.65 55.66 24.57
CA GLY A 61 -42.60 56.67 24.64
C GLY A 61 -41.40 56.37 23.73
N ALA A 62 -40.96 55.12 23.64
CA ALA A 62 -39.87 54.72 22.74
C ALA A 62 -40.26 54.83 21.27
N GLU A 63 -41.48 54.42 20.90
CA GLU A 63 -41.97 54.57 19.52
C GLU A 63 -42.12 56.03 19.12
N GLN A 64 -42.64 56.85 20.02
CA GLN A 64 -42.77 58.29 19.79
C GLN A 64 -41.41 58.95 19.59
N ARG A 65 -40.42 58.68 20.44
CA ARG A 65 -39.06 59.24 20.27
C ARG A 65 -38.41 58.82 18.96
N ILE A 66 -38.58 57.56 18.57
CA ILE A 66 -38.07 57.06 17.28
C ILE A 66 -38.76 57.77 16.12
N ASP A 67 -40.09 57.91 16.15
CA ASP A 67 -40.85 58.58 15.10
C ASP A 67 -40.59 60.10 15.03
N ASP A 68 -40.34 60.76 16.16
CA ASP A 68 -40.04 62.20 16.24
C ASP A 68 -38.61 62.51 15.73
N ALA A 69 -37.65 61.61 15.94
CA ALA A 69 -36.24 61.81 15.61
C ALA A 69 -35.84 61.29 14.20
N ASN A 70 -36.72 60.59 13.49
CA ASN A 70 -36.40 59.92 12.24
C ASN A 70 -37.46 60.12 11.15
N THR A 71 -37.06 59.94 9.90
CA THR A 71 -38.03 59.86 8.79
C THR A 71 -38.87 58.59 8.90
N GLN A 72 -40.08 58.60 8.33
CA GLN A 72 -40.99 57.45 8.37
C GLN A 72 -40.34 56.15 7.83
N ASP A 73 -39.50 56.26 6.80
CA ASP A 73 -38.80 55.12 6.21
C ASP A 73 -37.75 54.53 7.19
N VAL A 74 -37.02 55.38 7.93
CA VAL A 74 -36.04 54.95 8.96
C VAL A 74 -36.72 54.37 10.19
N SER A 75 -37.78 55.02 10.72
CA SER A 75 -38.53 54.49 11.86
C SER A 75 -39.21 53.15 11.57
N TYR A 76 -39.73 53.00 10.35
CA TYR A 76 -40.25 51.73 9.87
C TYR A 76 -39.15 50.66 9.75
N ALA A 77 -37.99 51.02 9.20
CA ALA A 77 -36.87 50.11 9.05
C ALA A 77 -36.36 49.59 10.39
N ILE A 78 -36.18 50.46 11.40
CA ILE A 78 -35.77 50.05 12.76
C ILE A 78 -36.76 49.03 13.34
N ARG A 79 -38.07 49.34 13.32
CA ARG A 79 -39.10 48.43 13.82
C ARG A 79 -39.12 47.10 13.05
N ARG A 80 -38.94 47.14 11.72
CA ARG A 80 -38.90 45.94 10.87
C ARG A 80 -37.67 45.09 11.14
N LEU A 81 -36.50 45.72 11.30
CA LEU A 81 -35.25 45.04 11.60
C LEU A 81 -35.33 44.33 12.97
N VAL A 82 -35.79 45.04 14.00
CA VAL A 82 -35.97 44.47 15.36
C VAL A 82 -37.00 43.33 15.35
N ARG A 83 -38.14 43.50 14.68
CA ARG A 83 -39.15 42.44 14.55
C ARG A 83 -38.64 41.23 13.75
N GLY A 84 -37.78 41.46 12.75
CA GLY A 84 -37.18 40.43 11.90
C GLY A 84 -36.22 39.48 12.64
N LEU A 85 -35.71 39.88 13.81
CA LEU A 85 -34.84 39.04 14.65
C LEU A 85 -35.56 37.78 15.18
N ALA A 86 -36.89 37.83 15.29
CA ALA A 86 -37.73 36.69 15.68
C ALA A 86 -38.17 35.81 14.49
N SER A 87 -37.51 35.95 13.34
CA SER A 87 -37.82 35.13 12.16
C SER A 87 -37.56 33.64 12.42
N PRO A 88 -38.44 32.72 11.97
CA PRO A 88 -38.20 31.27 12.05
C PRO A 88 -37.09 30.80 11.10
N ARG A 89 -36.71 31.64 10.11
CA ARG A 89 -35.62 31.34 9.16
C ARG A 89 -34.29 31.81 9.74
N GLU A 90 -33.35 30.89 9.96
CA GLU A 90 -32.02 31.17 10.52
C GLU A 90 -31.26 32.25 9.73
N ASN A 91 -31.14 32.09 8.42
CA ASN A 91 -30.44 33.04 7.56
C ASN A 91 -31.03 34.46 7.64
N ALA A 92 -32.36 34.56 7.76
CA ALA A 92 -33.03 35.84 7.93
C ALA A 92 -32.65 36.48 9.27
N ARG A 93 -32.67 35.73 10.39
CA ARG A 93 -32.27 36.27 11.71
C ARG A 93 -30.88 36.89 11.67
N ILE A 94 -29.93 36.19 11.05
CA ILE A 94 -28.55 36.66 10.89
C ILE A 94 -28.51 37.94 10.03
N GLY A 95 -29.18 37.95 8.87
CA GLY A 95 -29.21 39.14 8.00
C GLY A 95 -29.88 40.35 8.66
N PHE A 96 -30.99 40.15 9.37
CA PHE A 96 -31.64 41.21 10.15
C PHE A 96 -30.73 41.74 11.28
N ALA A 97 -30.00 40.88 11.98
CA ALA A 97 -29.07 41.29 13.04
C ALA A 97 -27.87 42.07 12.49
N VAL A 98 -27.31 41.66 11.35
CA VAL A 98 -26.19 42.36 10.68
C VAL A 98 -26.64 43.75 10.19
N ALA A 99 -27.77 43.83 9.49
CA ALA A 99 -28.32 45.10 9.03
C ALA A 99 -28.68 46.04 10.19
N LEU A 100 -29.25 45.51 11.28
CA LEU A 100 -29.53 46.30 12.49
C LEU A 100 -28.24 46.82 13.13
N SER A 101 -27.22 45.96 13.30
CA SER A 101 -25.93 46.35 13.85
C SER A 101 -25.30 47.48 13.02
N GLY A 102 -25.23 47.31 11.69
CA GLY A 102 -24.62 48.29 10.79
C GLY A 102 -25.37 49.64 10.76
N LEU A 103 -26.71 49.61 10.81
CA LEU A 103 -27.52 50.82 10.91
C LEU A 103 -27.25 51.56 12.21
N LEU A 104 -27.32 50.86 13.35
CA LEU A 104 -27.14 51.45 14.68
C LEU A 104 -25.72 51.98 14.92
N SER A 105 -24.69 51.43 14.27
CA SER A 105 -23.32 51.93 14.39
C SER A 105 -23.18 53.40 13.94
N HIS A 106 -24.01 53.83 13.00
CA HIS A 106 -23.92 55.15 12.35
C HIS A 106 -25.09 56.07 12.72
N LEU A 107 -26.21 55.50 13.17
CA LEU A 107 -27.42 56.26 13.47
C LEU A 107 -27.32 56.94 14.85
N LYS A 108 -27.43 58.27 14.89
CA LYS A 108 -27.39 59.08 16.14
C LYS A 108 -28.78 59.47 16.68
N THR A 109 -29.82 59.13 15.93
CA THR A 109 -31.22 59.53 16.13
C THR A 109 -32.03 58.47 16.89
N VAL A 110 -31.37 57.48 17.48
CA VAL A 110 -32.00 56.44 18.30
C VAL A 110 -31.11 56.13 19.51
N SER A 111 -31.74 55.84 20.63
CA SER A 111 -31.04 55.47 21.86
C SER A 111 -30.97 53.94 22.03
N ALA A 112 -30.02 53.44 22.83
CA ALA A 112 -29.94 52.00 23.10
C ALA A 112 -31.17 51.53 23.87
N ASN A 113 -31.67 52.36 24.81
CA ASN A 113 -32.87 52.06 25.57
C ASN A 113 -34.11 51.93 24.67
N ASP A 114 -34.27 52.81 23.69
CA ASP A 114 -35.43 52.76 22.77
C ASP A 114 -35.42 51.47 21.93
N VAL A 115 -34.26 51.05 21.42
CA VAL A 115 -34.11 49.77 20.69
C VAL A 115 -34.34 48.58 21.61
N LEU A 116 -33.83 48.62 22.85
CA LEU A 116 -34.02 47.57 23.85
C LEU A 116 -35.50 47.41 24.24
N VAL A 117 -36.23 48.52 24.40
CA VAL A 117 -37.68 48.55 24.62
C VAL A 117 -38.42 47.94 23.44
N LEU A 118 -38.09 48.32 22.20
CA LEU A 118 -38.69 47.71 21.00
C LEU A 118 -38.40 46.21 20.93
N LEU A 119 -37.18 45.79 21.27
CA LEU A 119 -36.79 44.39 21.28
C LEU A 119 -37.63 43.57 22.25
N LEU A 120 -37.81 44.07 23.47
CA LEU A 120 -38.65 43.41 24.49
C LEU A 120 -40.13 43.41 24.08
N LYS A 121 -40.64 44.52 23.53
CA LYS A 121 -42.01 44.62 22.98
C LYS A 121 -42.28 43.53 21.93
N TYR A 122 -41.35 43.31 21.01
CA TYR A 122 -41.52 42.33 19.93
C TYR A 122 -41.14 40.89 20.32
N SER A 123 -40.60 40.68 21.53
CA SER A 123 -40.16 39.37 22.02
C SER A 123 -40.88 38.91 23.30
N VAL A 124 -42.13 39.33 23.50
CA VAL A 124 -42.96 38.88 24.64
C VAL A 124 -43.42 37.44 24.45
N VAL A 125 -43.07 36.57 25.39
CA VAL A 125 -43.55 35.18 25.46
C VAL A 125 -44.97 35.17 26.04
N ARG A 126 -45.94 34.63 25.29
CA ARG A 126 -47.36 34.51 25.70
C ARG A 126 -47.71 33.04 25.98
N GLY A 127 -48.67 32.80 26.87
CA GLY A 127 -49.02 31.47 27.39
C GLY A 127 -49.53 30.42 26.37
N ASN A 128 -49.79 30.81 25.12
CA ASN A 128 -50.27 29.92 24.05
C ASN A 128 -49.25 29.71 22.90
N MET A 129 -48.00 30.12 23.06
CA MET A 129 -46.99 30.02 22.01
C MET A 129 -46.39 28.61 21.92
N ASN A 130 -46.12 28.15 20.70
CA ASN A 130 -45.47 26.85 20.52
C ASN A 130 -43.95 26.93 20.83
N GLY A 131 -43.29 25.78 21.02
CA GLY A 131 -41.88 25.74 21.41
C GLY A 131 -40.91 26.37 20.39
N GLN A 132 -41.26 26.38 19.09
CA GLN A 132 -40.45 26.99 18.04
C GLN A 132 -40.57 28.52 18.08
N GLU A 133 -41.78 29.05 18.28
CA GLU A 133 -42.00 30.49 18.42
C GLU A 133 -41.27 31.04 19.65
N VAL A 134 -41.35 30.36 20.79
CA VAL A 134 -40.61 30.77 21.99
C VAL A 134 -39.10 30.75 21.74
N ARG A 135 -38.59 29.71 21.06
CA ARG A 135 -37.18 29.64 20.64
C ARG A 135 -36.78 30.84 19.78
N ASP A 136 -37.59 31.20 18.79
CA ASP A 136 -37.31 32.30 17.87
C ASP A 136 -37.32 33.65 18.59
N LEU A 137 -38.19 33.84 19.58
CA LEU A 137 -38.18 35.03 20.45
C LEU A 137 -36.92 35.12 21.32
N GLN A 138 -36.43 34.00 21.86
CA GLN A 138 -35.19 33.99 22.65
C GLN A 138 -33.96 34.33 21.79
N PHE A 139 -33.90 33.80 20.56
CA PHE A 139 -32.90 34.22 19.59
C PHE A 139 -33.00 35.70 19.23
N ALA A 140 -34.23 36.23 19.12
CA ALA A 140 -34.42 37.65 18.87
C ALA A 140 -33.76 38.51 19.95
N ARG A 141 -33.99 38.17 21.23
CA ARG A 141 -33.36 38.86 22.38
C ARG A 141 -31.84 38.78 22.33
N LEU A 142 -31.28 37.59 22.10
CA LEU A 142 -29.84 37.39 21.96
C LEU A 142 -29.25 38.25 20.83
N PHE A 143 -29.77 38.13 19.61
CA PHE A 143 -29.26 38.86 18.45
C PHE A 143 -29.50 40.37 18.55
N GLY A 144 -30.59 40.80 19.18
CA GLY A 144 -30.89 42.22 19.39
C GLY A 144 -29.91 42.87 20.35
N ILE A 145 -29.59 42.21 21.46
CA ILE A 145 -28.57 42.70 22.40
C ILE A 145 -27.19 42.63 21.76
N TYR A 146 -26.88 41.56 21.02
CA TYR A 146 -25.64 41.46 20.26
C TYR A 146 -25.51 42.62 19.25
N ALA A 147 -26.59 43.03 18.58
CA ALA A 147 -26.58 44.17 17.68
C ALA A 147 -26.30 45.50 18.41
N LEU A 148 -26.81 45.67 19.63
CA LEU A 148 -26.49 46.82 20.50
C LEU A 148 -25.02 46.84 20.94
N VAL A 149 -24.45 45.67 21.24
CA VAL A 149 -23.02 45.51 21.58
C VAL A 149 -22.15 45.85 20.37
N ARG A 150 -22.40 45.22 19.22
CA ARG A 150 -21.60 45.40 18.00
C ARG A 150 -21.70 46.80 17.40
N SER A 151 -22.84 47.47 17.56
CA SER A 151 -23.02 48.87 17.12
C SER A 151 -22.36 49.90 18.04
N ARG A 152 -21.83 49.46 19.20
CA ARG A 152 -21.32 50.32 20.28
C ARG A 152 -22.35 51.29 20.87
N LEU A 153 -23.64 51.19 20.49
CA LEU A 153 -24.69 52.11 20.94
C LEU A 153 -24.93 51.97 22.45
N LEU A 154 -24.80 50.75 23.00
CA LEU A 154 -25.01 50.47 24.43
C LEU A 154 -24.02 51.24 25.34
N TYR A 155 -22.81 51.54 24.87
CA TYR A 155 -21.79 52.24 25.65
C TYR A 155 -21.99 53.76 25.66
N ARG A 156 -22.87 54.28 24.80
CA ARG A 156 -23.33 55.68 24.83
C ARG A 156 -24.56 55.85 25.73
N ALA A 157 -25.09 54.75 26.29
CA ALA A 157 -26.28 54.73 27.13
C ALA A 157 -25.98 54.91 28.63
N SER A 158 -27.02 54.90 29.45
CA SER A 158 -26.90 54.86 30.91
C SER A 158 -26.41 53.50 31.41
N LEU A 159 -25.79 53.47 32.60
CA LEU A 159 -25.44 52.23 33.30
C LEU A 159 -26.66 51.31 33.50
N SER A 160 -27.84 51.87 33.79
CA SER A 160 -29.07 51.10 33.96
C SER A 160 -29.50 50.37 32.68
N THR A 161 -29.34 51.00 31.51
CA THR A 161 -29.64 50.37 30.21
C THR A 161 -28.67 49.22 29.92
N PHE A 162 -27.38 49.43 30.20
CA PHE A 162 -26.35 48.40 30.11
C PHE A 162 -26.66 47.20 31.04
N GLN A 163 -26.96 47.48 32.31
CA GLN A 163 -27.30 46.44 33.29
C GLN A 163 -28.57 45.68 32.90
N ARG A 164 -29.58 46.36 32.32
CA ARG A 164 -30.80 45.72 31.81
C ARG A 164 -30.49 44.78 30.64
N ALA A 165 -29.66 45.19 29.68
CA ALA A 165 -29.23 44.34 28.57
C ALA A 165 -28.44 43.12 29.06
N PHE A 166 -27.52 43.31 30.00
CA PHE A 166 -26.79 42.22 30.66
C PHE A 166 -27.74 41.24 31.35
N HIS A 167 -28.69 41.75 32.13
CA HIS A 167 -29.69 40.93 32.83
C HIS A 167 -30.49 40.07 31.85
N ILE A 168 -31.01 40.66 30.77
CA ILE A 168 -31.78 39.92 29.75
C ILE A 168 -30.93 38.79 29.13
N LEU A 169 -29.65 39.03 28.81
CA LEU A 169 -28.77 37.97 28.27
C LEU A 169 -28.62 36.78 29.25
N VAL A 170 -28.47 37.07 30.55
CA VAL A 170 -28.37 36.05 31.58
C VAL A 170 -29.66 35.22 31.70
N GLN A 171 -30.82 35.87 31.53
CA GLN A 171 -32.12 35.18 31.53
C GLN A 171 -32.29 34.30 30.29
N VAL A 172 -31.90 34.80 29.10
CA VAL A 172 -31.90 34.03 27.85
C VAL A 172 -31.01 32.80 27.96
N ALA A 173 -29.80 32.94 28.53
CA ALA A 173 -28.88 31.83 28.77
C ALA A 173 -29.49 30.73 29.67
N SER A 174 -30.30 31.14 30.65
CA SER A 174 -30.95 30.25 31.61
C SER A 174 -32.18 29.52 31.03
N TYR A 175 -32.60 29.80 29.79
CA TYR A 175 -33.78 29.17 29.18
C TYR A 175 -33.53 27.71 28.75
N LYS A 176 -32.48 27.47 27.96
CA LYS A 176 -32.08 26.15 27.45
C LYS A 176 -30.56 26.09 27.31
N SER A 177 -29.99 24.90 27.49
CA SER A 177 -28.53 24.66 27.47
C SER A 177 -27.82 25.20 26.22
N TRP A 178 -28.44 25.09 25.04
CA TRP A 178 -27.85 25.53 23.77
C TRP A 178 -27.82 27.07 23.58
N LEU A 179 -28.50 27.84 24.44
CA LEU A 179 -28.38 29.31 24.49
C LEU A 179 -27.25 29.80 25.40
N SER A 180 -26.79 28.95 26.33
CA SER A 180 -25.76 29.30 27.30
C SER A 180 -24.51 29.83 26.61
N GLU A 181 -23.93 29.02 25.71
CA GLU A 181 -22.65 29.33 25.08
C GLU A 181 -22.71 30.61 24.22
N PRO A 182 -23.69 30.79 23.30
CA PRO A 182 -23.83 32.05 22.56
C PRO A 182 -24.05 33.27 23.47
N CYS A 183 -24.87 33.16 24.52
CA CYS A 183 -25.08 34.27 25.47
C CYS A 183 -23.79 34.59 26.23
N GLY A 184 -23.07 33.57 26.71
CA GLY A 184 -21.79 33.73 27.37
C GLY A 184 -20.75 34.41 26.50
N TRP A 185 -20.67 34.02 25.22
CA TRP A 185 -19.80 34.67 24.26
C TRP A 185 -20.15 36.15 24.08
N VAL A 186 -21.44 36.48 23.89
CA VAL A 186 -21.90 37.87 23.80
C VAL A 186 -21.63 38.65 25.09
N LEU A 187 -21.73 38.04 26.27
CA LEU A 187 -21.34 38.68 27.54
C LEU A 187 -19.84 39.03 27.57
N THR A 188 -18.98 38.17 27.02
CA THR A 188 -17.53 38.48 26.93
C THR A 188 -17.24 39.63 25.96
N GLU A 189 -17.94 39.68 24.82
CA GLU A 189 -17.85 40.83 23.89
C GLU A 189 -18.43 42.11 24.51
N LEU A 190 -19.48 41.98 25.32
CA LEU A 190 -20.17 43.10 25.95
C LEU A 190 -19.27 43.84 26.96
N VAL A 191 -18.33 43.16 27.61
CA VAL A 191 -17.40 43.82 28.55
C VAL A 191 -16.16 44.39 27.88
N GLU A 192 -15.74 43.88 26.71
CA GLU A 192 -14.48 44.29 26.06
C GLU A 192 -14.33 45.81 25.90
N PRO A 193 -15.36 46.57 25.47
CA PRO A 193 -15.29 48.04 25.36
C PRO A 193 -15.19 48.80 26.69
N LEU A 194 -15.29 48.12 27.83
CA LEU A 194 -15.11 48.73 29.16
C LEU A 194 -13.62 48.80 29.56
N ALA A 195 -12.71 48.26 28.74
CA ALA A 195 -11.29 48.22 29.01
C ALA A 195 -10.71 49.63 29.12
N ARG A 196 -9.71 49.83 29.98
CA ARG A 196 -9.10 51.16 30.20
C ARG A 196 -8.48 51.77 28.94
N ASN A 197 -8.12 50.93 27.97
CA ASN A 197 -7.47 51.33 26.73
C ASN A 197 -8.46 51.55 25.57
N ASP A 198 -9.77 51.31 25.76
CA ASP A 198 -10.76 51.51 24.70
C ASP A 198 -11.06 53.03 24.54
N PRO A 199 -11.02 53.57 23.31
CA PRO A 199 -11.24 55.00 23.05
C PRO A 199 -12.69 55.45 23.32
N ASP A 200 -13.66 54.55 23.23
CA ASP A 200 -15.10 54.81 23.43
C ASP A 200 -15.57 54.37 24.83
N ARG A 201 -14.64 54.21 25.78
CA ARG A 201 -14.93 53.76 27.15
C ARG A 201 -15.93 54.69 27.86
N PRO A 202 -17.06 54.17 28.38
CA PRO A 202 -18.03 54.98 29.11
C PRO A 202 -17.52 55.42 30.50
N SER A 203 -18.00 56.55 31.00
CA SER A 203 -17.61 57.07 32.32
C SER A 203 -18.04 56.18 33.49
N TRP A 204 -19.08 55.37 33.29
CA TRP A 204 -19.60 54.40 34.27
C TRP A 204 -18.94 53.01 34.16
N ALA A 205 -17.91 52.85 33.32
CA ALA A 205 -17.28 51.53 33.06
C ALA A 205 -16.79 50.83 34.33
N ASP A 206 -16.17 51.55 35.27
CA ASP A 206 -15.66 50.97 36.52
C ASP A 206 -16.82 50.49 37.42
N ASP A 207 -17.92 51.24 37.49
CA ASP A 207 -19.13 50.86 38.22
C ASP A 207 -19.80 49.62 37.60
N ALA A 208 -19.82 49.53 36.27
CA ALA A 208 -20.32 48.35 35.55
C ALA A 208 -19.47 47.11 35.85
N LEU A 209 -18.13 47.22 35.78
CA LEU A 209 -17.24 46.10 36.08
C LEU A 209 -17.38 45.65 37.55
N GLY A 210 -17.50 46.60 38.48
CA GLY A 210 -17.79 46.33 39.89
C GLY A 210 -19.09 45.55 40.08
N TRP A 211 -20.16 46.02 39.43
CA TRP A 211 -21.47 45.36 39.47
C TRP A 211 -21.43 43.94 38.86
N ILE A 212 -20.77 43.74 37.70
CA ILE A 212 -20.64 42.40 37.10
C ILE A 212 -19.84 41.47 38.02
N ALA A 213 -18.78 41.97 38.65
CA ALA A 213 -18.01 41.19 39.62
C ALA A 213 -18.87 40.78 40.82
N ASP A 214 -19.73 41.66 41.33
CA ASP A 214 -20.70 41.34 42.38
C ASP A 214 -21.68 40.26 41.92
N GLN A 215 -22.21 40.35 40.70
CA GLN A 215 -23.07 39.31 40.14
C GLN A 215 -22.35 37.96 40.08
N LEU A 216 -21.14 37.90 39.49
CA LEU A 216 -20.32 36.68 39.41
C LEU A 216 -20.02 36.08 40.79
N SER A 217 -19.87 36.92 41.82
CA SER A 217 -19.62 36.49 43.20
C SER A 217 -20.86 35.93 43.89
N SER A 218 -22.05 36.39 43.50
CA SER A 218 -23.32 36.03 44.12
C SER A 218 -23.91 34.70 43.61
N HIS A 219 -23.49 34.25 42.42
CA HIS A 219 -24.02 33.04 41.78
C HIS A 219 -23.19 31.79 42.11
N ARG A 220 -23.86 30.65 42.30
CA ARG A 220 -23.25 29.40 42.82
C ARG A 220 -22.76 28.41 41.77
N SER A 221 -22.90 28.68 40.46
CA SER A 221 -22.50 27.75 39.39
C SER A 221 -21.38 28.33 38.53
N LEU A 222 -20.19 27.72 38.60
CA LEU A 222 -19.08 28.00 37.72
C LEU A 222 -19.24 27.22 36.40
N SER A 223 -19.47 27.94 35.31
CA SER A 223 -19.62 27.43 33.94
C SER A 223 -18.45 27.91 33.05
N PRO A 224 -18.19 27.25 31.90
CA PRO A 224 -17.22 27.72 30.90
C PRO A 224 -17.41 29.20 30.52
N GLU A 225 -18.66 29.64 30.38
CA GLU A 225 -19.02 30.99 29.99
C GLU A 225 -18.70 32.01 31.09
N THR A 226 -19.06 31.70 32.35
CA THR A 226 -18.71 32.55 33.49
C THR A 226 -17.21 32.62 33.72
N LEU A 227 -16.49 31.52 33.46
CA LEU A 227 -15.02 31.49 33.53
C LEU A 227 -14.42 32.38 32.43
N ALA A 228 -14.91 32.31 31.19
CA ALA A 228 -14.47 33.17 30.10
C ALA A 228 -14.69 34.65 30.42
N LEU A 229 -15.86 35.00 30.98
CA LEU A 229 -16.16 36.37 31.41
C LEU A 229 -15.25 36.84 32.54
N ALA A 230 -15.02 36.00 33.55
CA ALA A 230 -14.11 36.31 34.65
C ALA A 230 -12.66 36.52 34.16
N LEU A 231 -12.17 35.65 33.26
CA LEU A 231 -10.86 35.79 32.63
C LEU A 231 -10.74 37.10 31.86
N GLN A 232 -11.75 37.45 31.04
CA GLN A 232 -11.77 38.70 30.29
C GLN A 232 -11.69 39.93 31.21
N ILE A 233 -12.49 39.95 32.29
CA ILE A 233 -12.48 41.07 33.24
C ILE A 233 -11.13 41.16 33.96
N THR A 234 -10.55 40.05 34.39
CA THR A 234 -9.24 40.04 35.07
C THR A 234 -8.09 40.45 34.13
N GLN A 235 -8.16 40.13 32.84
CA GLN A 235 -7.20 40.63 31.85
C GLN A 235 -7.30 42.16 31.67
N MET A 236 -8.53 42.69 31.67
CA MET A 236 -8.78 44.14 31.52
C MET A 236 -8.42 44.93 32.78
N ASP A 237 -8.68 44.37 33.96
CA ASP A 237 -8.31 44.95 35.26
C ASP A 237 -7.74 43.89 36.21
N PRO A 238 -6.41 43.67 36.21
CA PRO A 238 -5.76 42.71 37.08
C PRO A 238 -5.91 43.01 38.59
N THR A 239 -6.30 44.24 38.96
CA THR A 239 -6.52 44.60 40.37
C THR A 239 -7.80 43.99 40.94
N MET A 240 -8.74 43.60 40.07
CA MET A 240 -10.01 42.98 40.43
C MET A 240 -9.81 41.49 40.69
N LYS A 241 -9.51 41.12 41.95
CA LYS A 241 -9.25 39.75 42.43
C LYS A 241 -10.51 38.86 42.40
N LEU A 242 -11.04 38.59 41.22
CA LEU A 242 -12.28 37.83 41.02
C LEU A 242 -12.19 36.38 41.48
N GLY A 243 -11.03 35.74 41.38
CA GLY A 243 -10.86 34.31 41.74
C GLY A 243 -11.28 33.98 43.17
N GLU A 244 -10.94 34.82 44.15
CA GLU A 244 -11.31 34.63 45.57
C GLU A 244 -12.81 34.83 45.82
N ARG A 245 -13.50 35.53 44.91
CA ARG A 245 -14.90 35.92 45.05
C ARG A 245 -15.87 34.94 44.38
N MET A 246 -15.38 34.02 43.53
CA MET A 246 -16.22 33.06 42.83
C MET A 246 -16.74 31.95 43.76
N ILE A 247 -17.76 31.20 43.32
CA ILE A 247 -18.30 30.05 44.05
C ILE A 247 -18.25 28.80 43.14
N PRO A 248 -17.50 27.75 43.52
CA PRO A 248 -16.59 27.68 44.67
C PRO A 248 -15.40 28.66 44.52
N PRO A 249 -14.84 29.17 45.63
CA PRO A 249 -13.72 30.10 45.56
C PRO A 249 -12.47 29.40 45.05
N PHE A 250 -11.74 30.09 44.17
CA PHE A 250 -10.41 29.66 43.76
C PHE A 250 -9.44 29.87 44.92
N LYS A 251 -8.44 28.98 45.03
CA LYS A 251 -7.45 29.02 46.12
C LYS A 251 -6.52 30.23 46.02
N THR A 252 -6.33 30.75 44.81
CA THR A 252 -5.54 31.95 44.52
C THR A 252 -6.29 32.87 43.55
N PRO A 253 -6.04 34.20 43.56
CA PRO A 253 -6.65 35.15 42.64
C PRO A 253 -6.44 34.83 41.15
N ASN A 254 -5.26 34.30 40.80
CA ASN A 254 -4.95 33.89 39.43
C ASN A 254 -5.65 32.55 39.12
N PHE A 255 -6.60 32.58 38.18
CA PHE A 255 -7.34 31.40 37.74
C PHE A 255 -6.44 30.26 37.23
N LEU A 256 -5.32 30.59 36.59
CA LEU A 256 -4.41 29.63 35.96
C LEU A 256 -3.33 29.10 36.90
N ALA A 257 -3.34 29.45 38.19
CA ALA A 257 -2.36 28.94 39.15
C ALA A 257 -2.47 27.42 39.33
N SER A 258 -1.35 26.74 39.62
CA SER A 258 -1.32 25.27 39.76
C SER A 258 -2.32 24.73 40.79
N ALA A 259 -2.59 25.49 41.86
CA ALA A 259 -3.56 25.13 42.90
C ALA A 259 -5.03 25.12 42.43
N ASN A 260 -5.31 25.82 41.32
CA ASN A 260 -6.64 26.04 40.75
C ASN A 260 -6.95 25.13 39.55
N LEU A 261 -5.94 24.49 38.95
CA LEU A 261 -6.11 23.60 37.78
C LEU A 261 -7.16 22.50 37.99
N PRO A 262 -7.30 21.83 39.17
CA PRO A 262 -8.34 20.83 39.37
C PRO A 262 -9.77 21.39 39.27
N VAL A 263 -9.97 22.65 39.68
CA VAL A 263 -11.26 23.33 39.56
C VAL A 263 -11.55 23.63 38.09
N LEU A 264 -10.56 24.14 37.35
CA LEU A 264 -10.69 24.38 35.91
C LEU A 264 -11.00 23.08 35.15
N ALA A 265 -10.30 21.99 35.46
CA ALA A 265 -10.53 20.68 34.86
C ALA A 265 -11.98 20.21 35.06
N SER A 266 -12.56 20.38 36.25
CA SER A 266 -13.96 20.00 36.49
C SER A 266 -14.93 20.81 35.65
N VAL A 267 -14.75 22.13 35.60
CA VAL A 267 -15.64 23.06 34.88
C VAL A 267 -15.61 22.81 33.38
N LEU A 268 -14.42 22.64 32.81
CA LEU A 268 -14.23 22.44 31.37
C LEU A 268 -14.67 21.03 30.92
N ARG A 269 -14.54 20.02 31.79
CA ARG A 269 -14.98 18.64 31.53
C ARG A 269 -16.50 18.49 31.61
N GLU A 270 -17.14 19.16 32.56
CA GLU A 270 -18.59 19.10 32.75
C GLU A 270 -19.34 20.02 31.77
N ALA A 271 -18.75 21.17 31.44
CA ALA A 271 -19.32 22.17 30.55
C ALA A 271 -20.79 22.50 30.85
N SER A 272 -21.12 22.61 32.14
CA SER A 272 -22.47 22.88 32.63
C SER A 272 -22.97 24.23 32.10
N PRO A 273 -24.22 24.32 31.60
CA PRO A 273 -24.78 25.59 31.13
C PRO A 273 -24.79 26.68 32.21
N MET A 274 -24.56 27.92 31.80
CA MET A 274 -24.66 29.10 32.64
C MET A 274 -26.09 29.25 33.20
N HIS A 275 -26.19 29.39 34.52
CA HIS A 275 -27.46 29.52 35.21
C HIS A 275 -27.35 30.40 36.46
N TRP A 276 -27.93 31.60 36.40
CA TRP A 276 -27.78 32.63 37.46
C TRP A 276 -29.10 32.91 38.20
N GLN A 277 -30.18 32.23 37.84
CA GLN A 277 -31.49 32.44 38.44
C GLN A 277 -31.77 31.41 39.55
N PRO A 278 -31.75 31.78 40.84
CA PRO A 278 -31.92 30.82 41.93
C PRO A 278 -33.32 30.16 41.95
N ASP A 279 -34.33 30.82 41.40
CA ASP A 279 -35.73 30.38 41.46
C ASP A 279 -36.16 29.55 40.24
N THR A 280 -35.30 29.35 39.24
CA THR A 280 -35.61 28.55 38.05
C THR A 280 -34.80 27.25 38.00
N PRO A 281 -35.35 26.16 37.44
CA PRO A 281 -34.60 24.92 37.34
C PRO A 281 -33.38 25.09 36.43
N VAL A 282 -32.22 24.61 36.87
CA VAL A 282 -31.01 24.54 36.04
C VAL A 282 -31.37 23.84 34.71
N PRO A 283 -31.03 24.43 33.55
CA PRO A 283 -31.22 23.75 32.27
C PRO A 283 -30.54 22.39 32.29
N LYS A 284 -31.30 21.32 32.00
CA LYS A 284 -30.69 20.00 31.81
C LYS A 284 -29.61 20.13 30.74
N ALA A 285 -28.40 19.65 31.04
CA ALA A 285 -27.33 19.55 30.05
C ALA A 285 -27.92 18.86 28.80
N GLY A 286 -27.80 19.55 27.65
CA GLY A 286 -28.36 19.06 26.40
C GLY A 286 -27.67 17.78 25.94
N SER A 287 -28.20 17.16 24.87
CA SER A 287 -27.44 16.19 24.09
C SER A 287 -26.06 16.78 23.80
N TRP A 288 -25.02 16.00 24.06
CA TRP A 288 -23.61 16.38 23.92
C TRP A 288 -23.32 17.24 22.66
N SER A 289 -22.40 18.21 22.79
CA SER A 289 -21.97 19.09 21.69
C SER A 289 -20.67 18.60 21.04
N THR A 290 -20.68 18.45 19.72
CA THR A 290 -19.47 18.12 18.94
C THR A 290 -18.43 19.24 18.93
N LYS A 291 -18.82 20.48 19.27
CA LYS A 291 -17.93 21.65 19.28
C LYS A 291 -17.33 21.88 20.66
N LEU A 292 -16.02 22.14 20.68
CA LEU A 292 -15.32 22.55 21.89
C LEU A 292 -15.80 23.94 22.36
N PRO A 293 -16.12 24.13 23.67
CA PRO A 293 -16.56 25.43 24.19
C PRO A 293 -15.57 26.56 23.92
N PHE A 294 -16.06 27.76 23.57
CA PHE A 294 -15.19 28.89 23.16
C PHE A 294 -14.18 29.34 24.22
N VAL A 295 -14.39 29.06 25.52
CA VAL A 295 -13.43 29.41 26.58
C VAL A 295 -12.05 28.78 26.35
N TRP A 296 -12.00 27.63 25.67
CA TRP A 296 -10.74 26.97 25.33
C TRP A 296 -9.88 27.81 24.41
N ASP A 297 -10.46 28.54 23.45
CA ASP A 297 -9.70 29.39 22.54
C ASP A 297 -9.01 30.53 23.30
N ARG A 298 -9.67 31.08 24.33
CA ARG A 298 -9.08 32.10 25.23
C ARG A 298 -7.99 31.52 26.14
N LEU A 299 -8.20 30.31 26.68
CA LEU A 299 -7.17 29.65 27.50
C LEU A 299 -5.93 29.33 26.67
N LEU A 300 -6.11 28.79 25.47
CA LEU A 300 -4.99 28.47 24.58
C LEU A 300 -4.30 29.74 24.07
N SER A 301 -5.02 30.84 23.77
CA SER A 301 -4.38 32.10 23.38
C SER A 301 -3.48 32.64 24.49
N LEU A 302 -3.93 32.57 25.75
CA LEU A 302 -3.15 32.96 26.92
C LEU A 302 -1.86 32.16 27.10
N TYR A 303 -1.87 30.88 26.74
CA TYR A 303 -0.72 29.99 26.91
C TYR A 303 0.23 29.99 25.71
N LEU A 304 -0.27 30.23 24.50
CA LEU A 304 0.49 30.07 23.25
C LEU A 304 0.88 31.40 22.59
N ASN A 305 0.13 32.47 22.81
CA ASN A 305 0.31 33.75 22.10
C ASN A 305 0.54 34.94 23.04
N ASP A 306 -0.16 35.01 24.17
CA ASP A 306 -0.10 36.15 25.09
C ASP A 306 0.90 35.93 26.23
N GLU A 307 1.25 37.00 26.95
CA GLU A 307 2.05 36.87 28.19
C GLU A 307 1.20 36.26 29.30
N LEU A 308 1.65 35.12 29.83
CA LEU A 308 1.01 34.46 30.96
C LEU A 308 1.00 35.36 32.20
N PRO A 309 -0.13 35.48 32.90
CA PRO A 309 -0.19 36.23 34.16
C PRO A 309 0.81 35.70 35.19
N GLU A 310 1.40 36.58 35.99
CA GLU A 310 2.33 36.20 37.05
C GLU A 310 1.70 35.16 38.01
N GLY A 311 2.43 34.09 38.30
CA GLY A 311 1.95 32.98 39.12
C GLY A 311 1.04 31.97 38.41
N ALA A 312 0.90 32.04 37.08
CA ALA A 312 0.23 31.00 36.29
C ALA A 312 1.04 29.70 36.29
N ALA A 313 0.35 28.56 36.22
CA ALA A 313 0.99 27.26 36.08
C ALA A 313 1.70 27.15 34.72
N PRO A 314 2.85 26.46 34.62
CA PRO A 314 3.46 26.12 33.35
C PRO A 314 2.49 25.38 32.43
N PHE A 315 2.64 25.54 31.11
CA PHE A 315 1.76 24.89 30.14
C PHE A 315 1.70 23.36 30.32
N ALA A 316 2.84 22.72 30.64
CA ALA A 316 2.90 21.28 30.88
C ALA A 316 1.97 20.83 32.03
N ASP A 317 1.89 21.59 33.12
CA ASP A 317 0.99 21.31 34.23
C ASP A 317 -0.48 21.54 33.86
N PHE A 318 -0.76 22.63 33.15
CA PHE A 318 -2.10 22.91 32.63
C PHE A 318 -2.59 21.79 31.71
N PHE A 319 -1.78 21.40 30.72
CA PHE A 319 -2.14 20.37 29.77
C PHE A 319 -2.33 19.00 30.46
N ARG A 320 -1.43 18.63 31.37
CA ARG A 320 -1.57 17.38 32.14
C ARG A 320 -2.86 17.36 32.97
N VAL A 321 -3.11 18.36 33.80
CA VAL A 321 -4.25 18.34 34.74
C VAL A 321 -5.59 18.58 34.04
N VAL A 322 -5.63 19.52 33.10
CA VAL A 322 -6.88 20.02 32.51
C VAL A 322 -7.25 19.25 31.23
N VAL A 323 -6.27 18.71 30.50
CA VAL A 323 -6.50 17.96 29.24
C VAL A 323 -6.29 16.46 29.43
N ASP A 324 -5.08 16.03 29.83
CA ASP A 324 -4.73 14.60 29.90
C ASP A 324 -5.54 13.85 30.98
N GLU A 325 -5.44 14.29 32.23
CA GLU A 325 -6.10 13.67 33.39
C GLU A 325 -7.61 13.93 33.45
N SER A 326 -8.14 14.78 32.56
CA SER A 326 -9.55 15.19 32.55
C SER A 326 -10.32 14.72 31.30
N LEU A 327 -9.86 15.08 30.10
CA LEU A 327 -10.52 14.79 28.83
C LEU A 327 -10.08 13.44 28.25
N PHE A 328 -8.82 13.05 28.48
CA PHE A 328 -8.26 11.76 28.06
C PHE A 328 -8.25 10.70 29.16
N ALA A 329 -8.78 11.00 30.35
CA ALA A 329 -8.83 10.06 31.47
C ALA A 329 -9.32 8.67 31.02
N PRO A 330 -8.85 7.56 31.63
CA PRO A 330 -9.18 6.21 31.16
C PRO A 330 -10.69 5.97 31.02
N GLN A 331 -11.47 6.48 31.97
CA GLN A 331 -12.93 6.39 32.04
C GLN A 331 -13.66 7.57 31.35
N ALA A 332 -12.94 8.44 30.63
CA ALA A 332 -13.56 9.49 29.84
C ALA A 332 -14.30 8.90 28.64
N SER A 333 -15.50 9.41 28.39
CA SER A 333 -16.34 8.99 27.28
C SER A 333 -15.74 9.44 25.94
N PRO A 334 -16.14 8.82 24.80
CA PRO A 334 -15.62 9.20 23.48
C PRO A 334 -15.82 10.68 23.15
N GLU A 335 -16.91 11.26 23.62
CA GLU A 335 -17.26 12.67 23.52
C GLU A 335 -16.19 13.59 24.14
N ARG A 336 -15.74 13.26 25.36
CA ARG A 336 -14.71 14.02 26.08
C ARG A 336 -13.34 13.84 25.43
N LYS A 337 -13.03 12.62 24.97
CA LYS A 337 -11.80 12.34 24.21
C LYS A 337 -11.78 13.10 22.87
N SER A 338 -12.94 13.28 22.23
CA SER A 338 -13.08 14.14 21.04
C SER A 338 -12.75 15.61 21.34
N TRP A 339 -13.24 16.16 22.46
CA TRP A 339 -12.82 17.49 22.91
C TRP A 339 -11.33 17.55 23.22
N GLY A 340 -10.78 16.51 23.86
CA GLY A 340 -9.34 16.37 24.10
C GLY A 340 -8.53 16.45 22.79
N PHE A 341 -8.96 15.74 21.74
CA PHE A 341 -8.32 15.83 20.43
C PHE A 341 -8.47 17.22 19.81
N GLN A 342 -9.61 17.88 19.95
CA GLN A 342 -9.78 19.25 19.45
C GLN A 342 -8.84 20.25 20.14
N VAL A 343 -8.65 20.12 21.46
CA VAL A 343 -7.66 20.91 22.21
C VAL A 343 -6.26 20.61 21.67
N LEU A 344 -5.88 19.32 21.59
CA LEU A 344 -4.58 18.90 21.07
C LEU A 344 -4.33 19.42 19.65
N HIS A 345 -5.33 19.37 18.75
CA HIS A 345 -5.21 19.86 17.38
C HIS A 345 -4.99 21.38 17.32
N ARG A 346 -5.72 22.16 18.13
CA ARG A 346 -5.54 23.61 18.22
C ARG A 346 -4.17 23.98 18.78
N THR A 347 -3.70 23.23 19.78
CA THR A 347 -2.38 23.39 20.36
C THR A 347 -1.28 23.02 19.37
N LEU A 348 -1.34 21.86 18.71
CA LEU A 348 -0.36 21.45 17.69
C LEU A 348 -0.26 22.49 16.56
N ALA A 349 -1.37 23.13 16.18
CA ALA A 349 -1.37 24.18 15.16
C ALA A 349 -0.65 25.47 15.56
N HIS A 350 -0.28 25.69 16.84
CA HIS A 350 0.35 26.95 17.27
C HIS A 350 1.48 26.78 18.31
N ALA A 351 1.75 25.55 18.77
CA ALA A 351 2.75 25.27 19.78
C ALA A 351 4.17 25.59 19.29
N SER A 352 4.97 26.19 20.19
CA SER A 352 6.41 26.38 20.00
C SER A 352 7.18 25.09 20.24
N GLU A 353 8.46 25.09 19.86
CA GLU A 353 9.39 23.95 19.97
C GLU A 353 9.48 23.41 21.40
N ASP A 354 9.45 24.30 22.40
CA ASP A 354 9.53 23.97 23.82
C ASP A 354 8.24 23.32 24.33
N VAL A 355 7.09 23.59 23.71
CA VAL A 355 5.78 23.09 24.15
C VAL A 355 5.48 21.71 23.58
N LEU A 356 5.91 21.44 22.35
CA LEU A 356 5.58 20.23 21.59
C LEU A 356 5.83 18.90 22.35
N PRO A 357 6.96 18.69 23.04
CA PRO A 357 7.21 17.43 23.76
C PRO A 357 6.21 17.19 24.89
N PHE A 358 5.68 18.24 25.51
CA PHE A 358 4.76 18.13 26.65
C PHE A 358 3.32 17.78 26.25
N LEU A 359 3.02 17.64 24.96
CA LEU A 359 1.70 17.25 24.46
C LEU A 359 1.46 15.74 24.50
N PHE A 360 2.52 14.94 24.57
CA PHE A 360 2.48 13.48 24.45
C PHE A 360 2.48 12.81 25.82
N THR A 361 1.50 13.18 26.65
CA THR A 361 1.28 12.69 28.00
C THR A 361 0.67 11.27 28.03
N PRO A 362 0.66 10.58 29.18
CA PRO A 362 0.30 9.16 29.26
C PRO A 362 -1.07 8.80 28.69
N HIS A 363 -2.12 9.55 29.03
CA HIS A 363 -3.48 9.22 28.60
C HIS A 363 -3.76 9.64 27.15
N VAL A 364 -3.16 10.76 26.70
CA VAL A 364 -3.12 11.17 25.29
C VAL A 364 -2.49 10.06 24.45
N MET A 365 -1.27 9.62 24.79
CA MET A 365 -0.56 8.58 24.04
C MET A 365 -1.34 7.27 24.02
N ARG A 366 -1.83 6.82 25.19
CA ARG A 366 -2.66 5.62 25.27
C ARG A 366 -3.90 5.73 24.38
N THR A 367 -4.61 6.85 24.43
CA THR A 367 -5.82 7.07 23.62
C THR A 367 -5.47 7.13 22.14
N TRP A 368 -4.42 7.85 21.77
CA TRP A 368 -4.01 8.04 20.40
C TRP A 368 -3.55 6.75 19.73
N VAL A 369 -2.64 6.00 20.36
CA VAL A 369 -2.17 4.69 19.86
C VAL A 369 -3.34 3.72 19.73
N ASN A 370 -4.22 3.68 20.74
CA ASN A 370 -5.41 2.84 20.67
C ASN A 370 -6.29 3.25 19.48
N GLN A 371 -6.62 4.52 19.31
CA GLN A 371 -7.50 4.94 18.21
C GLN A 371 -6.87 4.72 16.83
N LEU A 372 -5.54 4.74 16.70
CA LEU A 372 -4.85 4.44 15.44
C LEU A 372 -4.77 2.94 15.12
N SER A 373 -4.65 2.08 16.13
CA SER A 373 -4.38 0.64 15.93
C SER A 373 -5.44 -0.13 15.12
N VAL A 374 -6.67 0.36 15.04
CA VAL A 374 -7.77 -0.26 14.27
C VAL A 374 -8.58 0.83 13.59
N PRO A 375 -8.85 0.74 12.27
CA PRO A 375 -9.50 1.80 11.49
C PRO A 375 -10.96 2.07 11.90
N ASP A 376 -11.70 1.06 12.37
CA ASP A 376 -13.14 1.17 12.69
C ASP A 376 -13.45 1.88 14.02
N ARG A 377 -12.43 2.35 14.74
CA ARG A 377 -12.64 3.01 16.02
C ARG A 377 -13.25 4.40 15.82
N LEU A 378 -14.21 4.76 16.68
CA LEU A 378 -15.00 5.99 16.58
C LEU A 378 -14.18 7.29 16.41
N LEU A 379 -13.00 7.38 17.02
CA LEU A 379 -12.14 8.57 16.94
C LEU A 379 -10.90 8.37 16.05
N HIS A 380 -10.90 7.34 15.20
CA HIS A 380 -9.80 7.04 14.29
C HIS A 380 -9.47 8.23 13.37
N SER A 381 -10.49 8.89 12.81
CA SER A 381 -10.30 10.08 11.96
C SER A 381 -9.64 11.25 12.70
N MET A 382 -9.98 11.46 13.97
CA MET A 382 -9.35 12.49 14.82
C MET A 382 -7.91 12.11 15.16
N ALA A 383 -7.65 10.83 15.40
CA ALA A 383 -6.33 10.29 15.66
C ALA A 383 -5.41 10.37 14.43
N GLN A 384 -5.91 10.07 13.23
CA GLN A 384 -5.20 10.26 11.97
C GLN A 384 -4.89 11.74 11.72
N LYS A 385 -5.86 12.64 11.99
CA LYS A 385 -5.61 14.08 11.90
C LYS A 385 -4.48 14.54 12.83
N THR A 386 -4.36 13.95 14.01
CA THR A 386 -3.20 14.20 14.90
C THR A 386 -1.89 13.81 14.23
N VAL A 387 -1.81 12.68 13.51
CA VAL A 387 -0.60 12.28 12.76
C VAL A 387 -0.20 13.36 11.75
N SER A 388 -1.15 13.86 10.97
CA SER A 388 -0.90 14.94 10.00
C SER A 388 -0.40 16.21 10.69
N LEU A 389 -1.05 16.62 11.78
CA LEU A 389 -0.68 17.83 12.52
C LEU A 389 0.68 17.72 13.21
N VAL A 390 1.07 16.54 13.68
CA VAL A 390 2.42 16.29 14.21
C VAL A 390 3.45 16.44 13.10
N GLY A 391 3.20 15.90 11.92
CA GLY A 391 4.06 16.10 10.75
C GLY A 391 4.18 17.57 10.33
N GLU A 392 3.07 18.32 10.34
CA GLU A 392 3.08 19.77 10.08
C GLU A 392 3.83 20.55 11.16
N ALA A 393 3.69 20.18 12.43
CA ALA A 393 4.42 20.81 13.53
C ALA A 393 5.93 20.64 13.38
N VAL A 394 6.41 19.44 13.04
CA VAL A 394 7.84 19.18 12.78
C VAL A 394 8.35 19.94 11.58
N LYS A 395 7.56 20.04 10.49
CA LYS A 395 7.97 20.82 9.31
C LYS A 395 8.19 22.31 9.63
N ARG A 396 7.46 22.86 10.60
CA ARG A 396 7.65 24.25 11.04
C ARG A 396 8.86 24.41 11.96
N SER A 397 9.14 23.39 12.78
CA SER A 397 10.26 23.39 13.73
C SER A 397 11.00 22.06 13.71
N PRO A 398 11.94 21.85 12.76
CA PRO A 398 12.66 20.58 12.62
C PRO A 398 13.48 20.19 13.85
N THR A 399 13.96 21.18 14.60
CA THR A 399 14.68 21.06 15.88
C THR A 399 13.88 20.28 16.94
N ALA A 400 12.54 20.35 16.91
CA ALA A 400 11.68 19.63 17.83
C ALA A 400 11.51 18.13 17.46
N GLY A 401 11.88 17.74 16.25
CA GLY A 401 11.64 16.38 15.73
C GLY A 401 12.26 15.28 16.58
N ILE A 402 13.49 15.47 17.08
CA ILE A 402 14.15 14.49 17.97
C ILE A 402 13.39 14.37 19.29
N ALA A 403 13.07 15.50 19.92
CA ALA A 403 12.35 15.50 21.19
C ALA A 403 11.00 14.79 21.05
N LEU A 404 10.30 14.99 19.92
CA LEU A 404 9.06 14.29 19.60
C LEU A 404 9.26 12.80 19.40
N VAL A 405 10.24 12.37 18.60
CA VAL A 405 10.54 10.93 18.44
C VAL A 405 10.82 10.31 19.80
N THR A 406 11.62 10.96 20.65
CA THR A 406 11.90 10.50 22.02
C THR A 406 10.64 10.36 22.87
N GLN A 407 9.63 11.22 22.70
CA GLN A 407 8.33 11.04 23.40
C GLN A 407 7.51 9.90 22.80
N LEU A 408 7.49 9.75 21.47
CA LEU A 408 6.74 8.68 20.78
C LEU A 408 7.31 7.28 21.02
N THR A 409 8.62 7.16 21.22
CA THR A 409 9.31 5.90 21.53
C THR A 409 9.66 5.73 23.01
N GLY A 410 9.41 6.77 23.83
CA GLY A 410 9.79 6.84 25.24
C GLY A 410 8.82 6.17 26.19
N GLU A 411 8.82 6.61 27.45
CA GLU A 411 8.09 5.99 28.57
C GLU A 411 6.59 5.78 28.32
N HIS A 412 5.94 6.75 27.66
CA HIS A 412 4.50 6.72 27.40
C HIS A 412 4.16 6.27 25.98
N GLY A 413 5.18 6.05 25.15
CA GLY A 413 5.08 5.70 23.75
C GLY A 413 5.19 4.20 23.50
N ARG A 414 5.52 3.84 22.26
CA ARG A 414 5.87 2.46 21.90
C ARG A 414 7.09 2.49 21.00
N GLN A 415 8.07 1.65 21.28
CA GLN A 415 9.27 1.52 20.44
C GLN A 415 8.93 1.12 18.98
N ASN A 416 7.82 0.40 18.79
CA ASN A 416 7.28 0.01 17.49
C ASN A 416 6.02 0.81 17.12
N PHE A 417 5.98 2.10 17.47
CA PHE A 417 4.82 2.99 17.28
C PHE A 417 4.21 2.88 15.87
N ASP A 418 5.01 3.06 14.82
CA ASP A 418 4.56 3.04 13.43
C ASP A 418 3.90 1.70 13.06
N ARG A 419 4.48 0.57 13.51
CA ARG A 419 3.92 -0.76 13.28
C ARG A 419 2.60 -0.98 14.02
N VAL A 420 2.51 -0.58 15.29
CA VAL A 420 1.30 -0.76 16.11
C VAL A 420 0.17 0.15 15.67
N THR A 421 0.50 1.32 15.13
CA THR A 421 -0.47 2.32 14.69
C THR A 421 -0.81 2.20 13.21
N HIS A 422 -0.11 1.34 12.46
CA HIS A 422 -0.18 1.28 11.00
C HIS A 422 0.06 2.66 10.34
N THR A 423 0.98 3.45 10.91
CA THR A 423 1.36 4.77 10.40
C THR A 423 2.85 4.83 10.07
N LYS A 424 3.28 5.92 9.42
CA LYS A 424 4.69 6.26 9.17
C LYS A 424 5.08 7.54 9.89
N THR A 425 4.59 7.71 11.12
CA THR A 425 4.71 8.97 11.85
C THR A 425 6.17 9.22 12.22
N ILE A 426 6.83 8.25 12.86
CA ILE A 426 8.23 8.38 13.25
C ILE A 426 9.11 8.46 11.99
N GLU A 427 8.88 7.60 11.00
CA GLU A 427 9.62 7.63 9.74
C GLU A 427 9.53 9.00 9.06
N SER A 428 8.32 9.59 9.00
CA SER A 428 8.11 10.92 8.43
C SER A 428 8.82 12.01 9.22
N ILE A 429 8.85 11.95 10.56
CA ILE A 429 9.57 12.92 11.39
C ILE A 429 11.07 12.82 11.11
N LEU A 430 11.63 11.60 11.11
CA LEU A 430 13.05 11.36 10.87
C LEU A 430 13.50 11.79 9.47
N SER A 431 12.65 11.61 8.44
CA SER A 431 12.92 12.06 7.07
C SER A 431 13.04 13.58 6.91
N SER A 432 12.50 14.35 7.86
CA SER A 432 12.54 15.82 7.83
C SER A 432 13.71 16.42 8.60
N LEU A 433 14.47 15.59 9.33
CA LEU A 433 15.67 16.02 10.05
C LEU A 433 16.84 16.21 9.09
N ASP A 434 17.72 17.16 9.42
CA ASP A 434 19.02 17.33 8.77
C ASP A 434 20.05 16.33 9.31
N GLU A 435 21.25 16.33 8.73
CA GLU A 435 22.33 15.41 9.13
C GLU A 435 22.71 15.58 10.61
N GLU A 436 22.75 16.82 11.12
CA GLU A 436 23.01 17.07 12.54
C GLU A 436 21.90 16.49 13.43
N GLY A 437 20.64 16.63 13.02
CA GLY A 437 19.49 16.08 13.73
C GLY A 437 19.55 14.55 13.81
N LEU A 438 19.89 13.88 12.70
CA LEU A 438 20.08 12.43 12.66
C LEU A 438 21.25 11.98 13.54
N GLN A 439 22.38 12.68 13.53
CA GLN A 439 23.52 12.37 14.39
C GLN A 439 23.20 12.52 15.89
N ARG A 440 22.41 13.54 16.27
CA ARG A 440 21.93 13.72 17.64
C ARG A 440 20.96 12.60 18.04
N TYR A 441 20.09 12.16 17.14
CA TYR A 441 19.20 11.03 17.38
C TYR A 441 19.99 9.71 17.54
N LEU A 442 21.01 9.47 16.70
CA LEU A 442 21.91 8.34 16.86
C LEU A 442 22.68 8.39 18.19
N ALA A 443 23.11 9.58 18.63
CA ALA A 443 23.73 9.76 19.94
C ALA A 443 22.77 9.38 21.07
N TYR A 444 21.51 9.81 21.00
CA TYR A 444 20.48 9.40 21.95
C TYR A 444 20.30 7.87 21.98
N LEU A 445 20.21 7.19 20.83
CA LEU A 445 20.10 5.74 20.78
C LEU A 445 21.33 5.04 21.40
N ARG A 446 22.53 5.58 21.18
CA ARG A 446 23.76 5.09 21.82
C ARG A 446 23.71 5.28 23.34
N ASP A 447 23.26 6.43 23.82
CA ASP A 447 23.12 6.71 25.25
C ASP A 447 22.13 5.74 25.91
N VAL A 448 21.02 5.43 25.23
CA VAL A 448 20.07 4.39 25.66
C VAL A 448 20.75 3.02 25.79
N ILE A 449 21.66 2.68 24.88
CA ILE A 449 22.39 1.40 24.92
C ILE A 449 23.43 1.36 26.06
N TYR A 450 24.09 2.49 26.32
CA TYR A 450 25.15 2.61 27.33
C TYR A 450 24.66 2.95 28.75
N ALA A 451 23.39 3.35 28.92
CA ALA A 451 22.83 3.82 30.17
C ALA A 451 23.08 2.83 31.34
N PRO A 452 23.45 3.32 32.55
CA PRO A 452 23.64 2.48 33.73
C PRO A 452 22.28 2.03 34.27
N THR A 453 22.02 0.73 34.27
CA THR A 453 20.79 0.14 34.81
C THR A 453 21.08 -0.66 36.08
N SER A 454 20.11 -0.71 37.00
CA SER A 454 20.16 -1.48 38.25
C SER A 454 20.48 -2.97 37.98
N VAL A 455 21.29 -3.59 38.84
CA VAL A 455 21.84 -4.96 38.68
C VAL A 455 20.85 -6.04 39.16
N ALA A 456 19.54 -5.79 39.12
CA ALA A 456 18.55 -6.81 39.47
C ALA A 456 18.38 -7.81 38.29
N PRO A 457 18.26 -9.13 38.53
CA PRO A 457 18.14 -10.12 37.46
C PRO A 457 16.88 -9.97 36.59
N GLU A 458 15.80 -9.38 37.10
CA GLU A 458 14.61 -9.03 36.30
C GLU A 458 14.88 -7.90 35.29
N ASP A 459 15.85 -7.02 35.55
CA ASP A 459 16.23 -5.90 34.68
C ASP A 459 17.04 -6.36 33.46
N ALA A 460 17.77 -7.48 33.53
CA ALA A 460 18.68 -7.93 32.46
C ALA A 460 17.96 -8.24 31.13
N LYS A 461 16.78 -8.86 31.19
CA LYS A 461 15.95 -9.15 30.00
C LYS A 461 15.37 -7.85 29.40
N SER A 462 14.95 -6.93 30.27
CA SER A 462 14.48 -5.60 29.87
C SER A 462 15.57 -4.79 29.16
N ILE A 463 16.79 -4.80 29.71
CA ILE A 463 17.97 -4.14 29.12
C ILE A 463 18.31 -4.74 27.75
N ALA A 464 18.31 -6.07 27.63
CA ALA A 464 18.58 -6.73 26.35
C ALA A 464 17.55 -6.33 25.28
N MET A 465 16.26 -6.30 25.63
CA MET A 465 15.19 -5.87 24.73
C MET A 465 15.32 -4.39 24.34
N GLN A 466 15.66 -3.52 25.28
CA GLN A 466 15.89 -2.09 25.02
C GLN A 466 17.08 -1.85 24.09
N ARG A 467 18.20 -2.55 24.32
CA ARG A 467 19.39 -2.47 23.46
C ARG A 467 19.12 -3.00 22.06
N GLN A 468 18.42 -4.13 21.95
CA GLN A 468 18.01 -4.68 20.66
C GLN A 468 17.10 -3.70 19.92
N SER A 469 16.14 -3.08 20.59
CA SER A 469 15.27 -2.07 19.98
C SER A 469 16.04 -0.86 19.47
N ALA A 470 17.03 -0.37 20.23
CA ALA A 470 17.86 0.75 19.77
C ALA A 470 18.67 0.37 18.53
N CYS A 471 19.20 -0.87 18.47
CA CYS A 471 19.84 -1.41 17.26
C CYS A 471 18.85 -1.53 16.09
N ASP A 472 17.62 -1.96 16.33
CA ASP A 472 16.57 -2.04 15.29
C ASP A 472 16.23 -0.66 14.73
N GLN A 473 16.17 0.37 15.58
CA GLN A 473 15.93 1.76 15.17
C GLN A 473 17.09 2.32 14.33
N MET A 474 18.34 2.00 14.69
CA MET A 474 19.50 2.35 13.87
C MET A 474 19.47 1.68 12.48
N LEU A 475 19.08 0.40 12.39
CA LEU A 475 18.88 -0.27 11.10
C LEU A 475 17.71 0.35 10.32
N GLY A 476 16.62 0.70 11.00
CA GLY A 476 15.46 1.36 10.40
C GLY A 476 15.81 2.67 9.69
N LEU A 477 16.76 3.44 10.22
CA LEU A 477 17.28 4.64 9.56
C LEU A 477 17.96 4.31 8.22
N VAL A 478 18.79 3.27 8.19
CA VAL A 478 19.51 2.84 6.96
C VAL A 478 18.55 2.29 5.91
N ARG A 479 17.48 1.60 6.34
CA ARG A 479 16.44 1.05 5.45
C ARG A 479 15.50 2.09 4.88
N SER A 480 15.32 3.23 5.55
CA SER A 480 14.32 4.21 5.11
C SER A 480 14.80 4.94 3.86
N HIS A 481 14.07 4.75 2.75
CA HIS A 481 14.29 5.50 1.52
C HIS A 481 13.91 6.99 1.62
N LEU A 482 13.23 7.40 2.70
CA LEU A 482 12.83 8.78 2.94
C LEU A 482 13.94 9.60 3.62
N VAL A 483 14.88 8.93 4.30
CA VAL A 483 16.03 9.58 4.94
C VAL A 483 17.16 9.67 3.93
N GLN A 484 17.67 10.88 3.66
CA GLN A 484 18.81 11.04 2.77
C GLN A 484 20.06 10.38 3.39
N SER A 485 20.58 9.35 2.71
CA SER A 485 21.81 8.69 3.12
C SER A 485 23.01 9.63 2.88
N SER A 486 23.49 10.30 3.93
CA SER A 486 24.82 10.91 3.91
C SER A 486 25.84 9.86 4.36
N SER A 487 27.07 9.93 3.84
CA SER A 487 28.07 8.94 4.27
C SER A 487 28.44 9.09 5.74
N GLY A 488 28.24 10.28 6.33
CA GLY A 488 28.60 10.61 7.71
C GLY A 488 27.83 9.77 8.73
N TRP A 489 26.51 9.94 8.82
CA TRP A 489 25.71 9.24 9.83
C TRP A 489 25.60 7.72 9.55
N VAL A 490 25.61 7.30 8.27
CA VAL A 490 25.64 5.87 7.91
C VAL A 490 26.92 5.23 8.44
N ARG A 491 28.06 5.92 8.30
CA ARG A 491 29.34 5.44 8.83
C ARG A 491 29.31 5.33 10.35
N ASP A 492 28.64 6.22 11.08
CA ASP A 492 28.49 6.12 12.53
C ASP A 492 27.75 4.83 12.94
N VAL A 493 26.67 4.48 12.23
CA VAL A 493 25.92 3.25 12.46
C VAL A 493 26.79 2.01 12.20
N LEU A 494 27.51 1.99 11.08
CA LEU A 494 28.40 0.88 10.73
C LEU A 494 29.57 0.75 11.73
N ILE A 495 30.17 1.85 12.17
CA ILE A 495 31.22 1.86 13.21
C ILE A 495 30.67 1.25 14.51
N PHE A 496 29.46 1.65 14.92
CA PHE A 496 28.84 1.14 16.14
C PHE A 496 28.63 -0.38 16.07
N PHE A 497 27.98 -0.87 15.01
CA PHE A 497 27.72 -2.30 14.88
C PHE A 497 29.00 -3.13 14.67
N ALA A 498 29.96 -2.66 13.88
CA ALA A 498 31.23 -3.34 13.68
C ALA A 498 32.04 -3.41 15.00
N GLY A 499 32.11 -2.30 15.74
CA GLY A 499 32.89 -2.18 16.96
C GLY A 499 32.38 -3.03 18.11
N HIS A 500 31.06 -3.22 18.23
CA HIS A 500 30.46 -4.08 19.26
C HIS A 500 30.07 -5.48 18.79
N GLY A 501 29.98 -5.71 17.48
CA GLY A 501 29.67 -7.02 16.90
C GLY A 501 30.88 -7.95 16.80
N TYR A 502 32.06 -7.41 16.44
CA TYR A 502 33.27 -8.19 16.17
C TYR A 502 34.40 -7.98 17.18
N TYR A 503 34.31 -6.92 18.00
CA TYR A 503 35.30 -6.59 19.00
C TYR A 503 34.66 -6.30 20.36
N ALA A 504 35.43 -6.54 21.42
CA ALA A 504 35.15 -6.05 22.76
C ALA A 504 35.94 -4.76 22.99
N VAL A 505 35.24 -3.67 23.30
CA VAL A 505 35.84 -2.36 23.60
C VAL A 505 36.33 -2.33 25.05
N LYS A 506 37.67 -2.32 25.24
CA LYS A 506 38.33 -2.30 26.55
C LYS A 506 38.46 -0.91 27.15
N ASN A 507 38.75 0.08 26.31
CA ASN A 507 39.01 1.47 26.68
C ASN A 507 38.32 2.38 25.67
N PRO A 508 37.87 3.59 26.06
CA PRO A 508 37.25 4.53 25.15
C PRO A 508 38.21 4.90 24.00
N PRO A 509 37.91 4.49 22.75
CA PRO A 509 38.82 4.64 21.63
C PRO A 509 38.86 6.10 21.12
N LYS A 510 40.00 6.51 20.53
CA LYS A 510 40.24 7.88 20.03
C LYS A 510 40.08 7.97 18.51
N GLY A 511 40.01 9.19 17.97
CA GLY A 511 39.97 9.43 16.52
C GLY A 511 38.56 9.19 15.96
N PRO A 512 38.41 8.44 14.85
CA PRO A 512 37.11 8.27 14.17
C PRO A 512 36.09 7.47 14.99
N TRP A 513 36.52 6.84 16.09
CA TRP A 513 35.68 6.06 17.00
C TRP A 513 35.06 6.93 18.12
N SER A 514 35.59 8.14 18.31
CA SER A 514 35.26 9.02 19.43
C SER A 514 33.81 9.49 19.34
N GLY A 515 33.06 9.39 20.44
CA GLY A 515 31.63 9.76 20.48
C GLY A 515 30.67 8.68 19.95
N ILE A 516 31.18 7.61 19.34
CA ILE A 516 30.39 6.50 18.80
C ILE A 516 30.59 5.24 19.67
N LEU A 517 31.84 4.86 19.91
CA LEU A 517 32.18 3.70 20.72
C LEU A 517 32.54 4.12 22.14
N GLN A 518 31.88 3.50 23.12
CA GLN A 518 32.16 3.66 24.54
C GLN A 518 32.25 2.28 25.20
N VAL A 519 32.92 2.22 26.36
CA VAL A 519 32.93 1.00 27.17
C VAL A 519 31.54 0.88 27.81
N PRO A 520 30.77 -0.17 27.50
CA PRO A 520 29.42 -0.29 28.03
C PRO A 520 29.46 -0.54 29.53
N THR A 521 28.58 0.14 30.27
CA THR A 521 28.44 0.01 31.73
C THR A 521 28.14 -1.44 32.15
N VAL A 522 27.23 -2.09 31.43
CA VAL A 522 26.99 -3.54 31.47
C VAL A 522 27.55 -4.17 30.19
N PRO A 523 28.52 -5.11 30.28
CA PRO A 523 29.10 -5.78 29.12
C PRO A 523 28.03 -6.37 28.19
N PHE A 524 28.28 -6.32 26.89
CA PHE A 524 27.37 -6.93 25.92
C PHE A 524 27.42 -8.46 26.07
N THR A 525 26.27 -9.11 26.00
CA THR A 525 26.14 -10.57 25.91
C THR A 525 26.45 -11.03 24.49
N ASP A 526 26.76 -12.31 24.30
CA ASP A 526 27.01 -12.85 22.96
C ASP A 526 25.80 -12.73 22.04
N THR A 527 24.59 -12.87 22.59
CA THR A 527 23.32 -12.63 21.88
C THR A 527 23.19 -11.20 21.36
N LEU A 528 23.58 -10.19 22.14
CA LEU A 528 23.53 -8.80 21.67
C LEU A 528 24.62 -8.50 20.64
N ARG A 529 25.79 -9.15 20.75
CA ARG A 529 26.83 -9.04 19.71
C ARG A 529 26.35 -9.62 18.39
N GLU A 530 25.63 -10.74 18.42
CA GLU A 530 24.99 -11.34 17.26
C GLU A 530 23.91 -10.43 16.66
N VAL A 531 23.12 -9.74 17.50
CA VAL A 531 22.23 -8.67 17.03
C VAL A 531 23.04 -7.59 16.30
N CYS A 532 24.12 -7.06 16.87
CA CYS A 532 24.96 -6.07 16.18
C CYS A 532 25.48 -6.56 14.82
N ARG A 533 25.96 -7.81 14.73
CA ARG A 533 26.46 -8.39 13.48
C ARG A 533 25.35 -8.58 12.45
N SER A 534 24.21 -9.15 12.84
CA SER A 534 23.06 -9.32 11.93
C SER A 534 22.51 -7.98 11.44
N ARG A 535 22.49 -6.93 12.28
CA ARG A 535 22.08 -5.58 11.89
C ARG A 535 23.09 -4.92 10.97
N LEU A 536 24.39 -5.11 11.19
CA LEU A 536 25.43 -4.66 10.26
C LEU A 536 25.26 -5.31 8.88
N GLN A 537 25.11 -6.63 8.86
CA GLN A 537 24.89 -7.40 7.63
C GLN A 537 23.63 -6.91 6.90
N ALA A 538 22.54 -6.68 7.63
CA ALA A 538 21.32 -6.09 7.06
C ALA A 538 21.57 -4.69 6.49
N CYS A 539 22.30 -3.80 7.18
CA CYS A 539 22.68 -2.50 6.62
C CYS A 539 23.46 -2.65 5.31
N LEU A 540 24.39 -3.61 5.22
CA LEU A 540 25.20 -3.84 4.02
C LEU A 540 24.39 -4.39 2.83
N ILE A 541 23.27 -5.07 3.07
CA ILE A 541 22.33 -5.49 2.00
C ILE A 541 21.65 -4.25 1.38
N GLU A 542 21.22 -3.30 2.21
CA GLU A 542 20.50 -2.09 1.75
C GLU A 542 21.44 -1.09 1.07
N LEU A 543 22.70 -1.05 1.49
CA LEU A 543 23.71 -0.10 1.02
C LEU A 543 24.38 -0.56 -0.30
N SER A 544 23.62 -0.55 -1.40
CA SER A 544 24.11 -0.95 -2.73
C SER A 544 25.07 0.06 -3.36
N GLU A 545 24.92 1.36 -3.05
CA GLU A 545 25.76 2.43 -3.58
C GLU A 545 27.06 2.56 -2.76
N PRO A 546 28.22 2.82 -3.42
CA PRO A 546 29.48 3.00 -2.72
C PRO A 546 29.48 4.26 -1.83
N ASP A 547 30.40 4.31 -0.85
CA ASP A 547 30.61 5.50 -0.04
C ASP A 547 31.08 6.71 -0.86
N GLU A 548 31.18 7.89 -0.24
CA GLU A 548 31.67 9.12 -0.88
C GLU A 548 33.07 9.00 -1.53
N ARG A 549 33.84 7.96 -1.18
CA ARG A 549 35.17 7.68 -1.73
C ARG A 549 35.12 6.69 -2.90
N GLY A 550 33.94 6.26 -3.32
CA GLY A 550 33.74 5.23 -4.34
C GLY A 550 34.02 3.81 -3.85
N THR A 551 34.01 3.58 -2.53
CA THR A 551 34.29 2.28 -1.92
C THR A 551 32.99 1.59 -1.49
N PRO A 552 32.65 0.40 -2.04
CA PRO A 552 31.60 -0.45 -1.50
C PRO A 552 31.70 -0.64 0.02
N TRP A 553 30.56 -0.59 0.69
CA TRP A 553 30.48 -0.55 2.15
C TRP A 553 31.06 -1.78 2.84
N CYS A 554 30.94 -2.98 2.25
CA CYS A 554 31.59 -4.18 2.79
C CYS A 554 33.11 -3.98 2.93
N LEU A 555 33.75 -3.35 1.94
CA LEU A 555 35.19 -3.07 1.98
C LEU A 555 35.54 -1.94 2.93
N ALA A 556 34.68 -0.91 3.04
CA ALA A 556 34.86 0.16 4.00
C ALA A 556 34.78 -0.38 5.45
N VAL A 557 33.85 -1.29 5.74
CA VAL A 557 33.75 -1.98 7.04
C VAL A 557 35.00 -2.83 7.29
N MET A 558 35.49 -3.58 6.28
CA MET A 558 36.75 -4.34 6.44
C MET A 558 37.93 -3.43 6.78
N ASP A 559 38.03 -2.24 6.19
CA ASP A 559 39.07 -1.27 6.54
C ASP A 559 38.92 -0.74 7.98
N MET A 560 37.69 -0.62 8.48
CA MET A 560 37.44 -0.29 9.89
C MET A 560 37.93 -1.42 10.81
N LEU A 561 37.58 -2.67 10.51
CA LEU A 561 38.00 -3.85 11.29
C LEU A 561 39.53 -4.00 11.29
N ASP A 562 40.20 -3.82 10.15
CA ASP A 562 41.67 -3.82 10.04
C ASP A 562 42.32 -2.74 10.90
N THR A 563 41.66 -1.59 11.07
CA THR A 563 42.15 -0.50 11.92
C THR A 563 41.92 -0.80 13.40
N MET A 564 40.78 -1.39 13.76
CA MET A 564 40.47 -1.84 15.12
C MET A 564 41.42 -2.95 15.57
N GLU A 565 41.72 -3.91 14.69
CA GLU A 565 42.64 -5.02 14.96
C GLU A 565 44.04 -4.53 15.37
N LYS A 566 44.56 -3.50 14.70
CA LYS A 566 45.88 -2.91 15.00
C LYS A 566 45.91 -2.17 16.34
N ASP A 567 44.75 -1.80 16.89
CA ASP A 567 44.63 -1.07 18.15
C ASP A 567 44.25 -2.00 19.32
N HIS A 568 45.19 -2.89 19.66
CA HIS A 568 45.06 -3.83 20.79
C HIS A 568 44.90 -3.16 22.16
N LYS A 569 45.12 -1.84 22.26
CA LYS A 569 44.93 -1.08 23.51
C LYS A 569 43.45 -0.84 23.80
N HIS A 570 42.62 -0.69 22.75
CA HIS A 570 41.21 -0.36 22.89
C HIS A 570 40.30 -1.53 22.48
N PHE A 571 40.74 -2.43 21.60
CA PHE A 571 39.89 -3.51 21.06
C PHE A 571 40.46 -4.90 21.36
N THR A 572 39.58 -5.89 21.46
CA THR A 572 39.95 -7.31 21.52
C THR A 572 38.97 -8.11 20.68
N THR A 573 39.50 -8.92 19.77
CA THR A 573 38.67 -9.71 18.85
C THR A 573 37.80 -10.68 19.61
N THR A 574 36.55 -10.84 19.16
CA THR A 574 35.63 -11.86 19.68
C THR A 574 35.70 -13.16 18.87
N ALA A 575 36.44 -13.17 17.75
CA ALA A 575 36.60 -14.36 16.91
C ALA A 575 37.37 -15.46 17.64
N ARG A 576 36.90 -16.71 17.50
CA ARG A 576 37.57 -17.91 18.03
C ARG A 576 38.89 -18.17 17.28
N PRO A 577 39.82 -18.97 17.84
CA PRO A 577 41.11 -19.25 17.20
C PRO A 577 41.01 -19.81 15.77
N ILE A 578 40.06 -20.71 15.52
CA ILE A 578 39.84 -21.29 14.19
C ILE A 578 39.37 -20.21 13.20
N ALA A 579 38.41 -19.38 13.61
CA ALA A 579 37.94 -18.24 12.83
C ALA A 579 39.10 -17.27 12.51
N GLN A 580 39.99 -17.00 13.47
CA GLN A 580 41.15 -16.11 13.26
C GLN A 580 42.10 -16.63 12.18
N GLU A 581 42.38 -17.94 12.15
CA GLU A 581 43.23 -18.54 11.13
C GLU A 581 42.61 -18.39 9.73
N ARG A 582 41.31 -18.72 9.60
CA ARG A 582 40.54 -18.57 8.36
C ARG A 582 40.51 -17.11 7.89
N ILE A 583 40.22 -16.18 8.80
CA ILE A 583 40.21 -14.73 8.55
C ILE A 583 41.56 -14.25 8.01
N GLN A 584 42.67 -14.66 8.64
CA GLN A 584 43.99 -14.21 8.22
C GLN A 584 44.34 -14.67 6.80
N ARG A 585 43.95 -15.89 6.43
CA ARG A 585 44.12 -16.45 5.08
C ARG A 585 43.32 -15.64 4.06
N ALA A 586 42.05 -15.37 4.31
CA ALA A 586 41.20 -14.54 3.45
C ALA A 586 41.72 -13.08 3.33
N LYS A 587 42.15 -12.46 4.43
CA LYS A 587 42.75 -11.11 4.40
C LYS A 587 43.99 -11.03 3.51
N SER A 588 44.82 -12.07 3.52
CA SER A 588 46.01 -12.13 2.67
C SER A 588 45.66 -12.13 1.18
N MET A 589 44.59 -12.86 0.80
CA MET A 589 44.06 -12.87 -0.57
C MET A 589 43.43 -11.52 -0.93
N LEU A 590 42.60 -10.96 -0.04
CA LEU A 590 41.98 -9.64 -0.25
C LEU A 590 43.03 -8.54 -0.50
N HIS A 591 44.16 -8.58 0.22
CA HIS A 591 45.26 -7.64 -0.03
C HIS A 591 45.91 -7.82 -1.42
N GLN A 592 46.09 -9.06 -1.87
CA GLN A 592 46.60 -9.35 -3.22
C GLN A 592 45.64 -8.82 -4.30
N MET A 593 44.33 -9.04 -4.13
CA MET A 593 43.29 -8.54 -5.02
C MET A 593 43.25 -7.01 -5.08
N ARG A 594 43.34 -6.33 -3.93
CA ARG A 594 43.43 -4.85 -3.88
C ARG A 594 44.62 -4.29 -4.63
N ASN A 595 45.74 -5.00 -4.61
CA ASN A 595 46.93 -4.61 -5.37
C ASN A 595 46.78 -4.88 -6.88
N ALA A 596 46.09 -5.96 -7.26
CA ALA A 596 45.75 -6.26 -8.65
C ALA A 596 44.76 -5.23 -9.22
N PHE A 597 43.68 -4.94 -8.50
CA PHE A 597 42.65 -3.96 -8.87
C PHE A 597 43.24 -2.58 -9.17
N LYS A 598 44.21 -2.11 -8.37
CA LYS A 598 44.90 -0.83 -8.59
C LYS A 598 45.74 -0.78 -9.86
N LYS A 599 46.24 -1.93 -10.33
CA LYS A 599 47.11 -2.04 -11.51
C LYS A 599 46.34 -2.39 -12.78
N GLU A 600 45.13 -2.91 -12.64
CA GLU A 600 44.31 -3.40 -13.74
C GLU A 600 43.74 -2.25 -14.58
N LYS A 601 43.79 -2.40 -15.91
CA LYS A 601 43.30 -1.41 -16.88
C LYS A 601 42.10 -1.91 -17.66
N ASN A 602 41.89 -3.22 -17.74
CA ASN A 602 40.71 -3.78 -18.39
C ASN A 602 39.49 -3.57 -17.47
N GLU A 603 38.51 -2.79 -17.93
CA GLU A 603 37.32 -2.45 -17.14
C GLU A 603 36.49 -3.68 -16.73
N THR A 604 36.34 -4.69 -17.61
CA THR A 604 35.63 -5.93 -17.28
C THR A 604 36.36 -6.72 -16.18
N ARG A 605 37.68 -6.91 -16.33
CA ARG A 605 38.47 -7.61 -15.31
C ARG A 605 38.52 -6.84 -14.00
N LYS A 606 38.55 -5.51 -14.05
CA LYS A 606 38.50 -4.63 -12.90
C LYS A 606 37.15 -4.70 -12.17
N MET A 607 36.05 -4.80 -12.91
CA MET A 607 34.71 -5.06 -12.36
C MET A 607 34.65 -6.43 -11.67
N HIS A 608 35.13 -7.49 -12.32
CA HIS A 608 35.19 -8.83 -11.73
C HIS A 608 36.04 -8.86 -10.45
N LEU A 609 37.24 -8.25 -10.47
CA LEU A 609 38.09 -8.10 -9.28
C LEU A 609 37.35 -7.40 -8.15
N ARG A 610 36.61 -6.31 -8.45
CA ARG A 610 35.87 -5.56 -7.45
C ARG A 610 34.69 -6.33 -6.86
N ALA A 611 33.92 -7.02 -7.70
CA ALA A 611 32.82 -7.87 -7.25
C ALA A 611 33.34 -8.98 -6.31
N PHE A 612 34.46 -9.59 -6.68
CA PHE A 612 35.05 -10.66 -5.89
C PHE A 612 35.73 -10.15 -4.60
N GLU A 613 36.33 -8.95 -4.60
CA GLU A 613 36.76 -8.29 -3.35
C GLU A 613 35.60 -8.14 -2.36
N VAL A 614 34.42 -7.75 -2.86
CA VAL A 614 33.20 -7.61 -2.04
C VAL A 614 32.76 -8.99 -1.55
N LEU A 615 32.74 -10.03 -2.39
CA LEU A 615 32.43 -11.40 -1.97
C LEU A 615 33.32 -11.85 -0.82
N LEU A 616 34.64 -11.70 -0.98
CA LEU A 616 35.62 -12.14 0.01
C LEU A 616 35.51 -11.34 1.31
N ALA A 617 35.21 -10.03 1.23
CA ALA A 617 34.91 -9.21 2.40
C ALA A 617 33.63 -9.66 3.11
N SER A 618 32.58 -10.02 2.37
CA SER A 618 31.34 -10.51 2.94
C SER A 618 31.50 -11.87 3.62
N VAL A 619 32.24 -12.80 3.01
CA VAL A 619 32.60 -14.09 3.62
C VAL A 619 33.44 -13.87 4.88
N LEU A 620 34.41 -12.94 4.85
CA LEU A 620 35.18 -12.55 6.03
C LEU A 620 34.29 -12.11 7.19
N LEU A 621 33.29 -11.26 6.93
CA LEU A 621 32.38 -10.75 7.95
C LEU A 621 31.54 -11.85 8.61
N VAL A 622 31.19 -12.91 7.87
CA VAL A 622 30.46 -14.07 8.41
C VAL A 622 31.41 -15.04 9.13
N THR A 623 32.65 -15.21 8.64
CA THR A 623 33.68 -16.10 9.23
C THR A 623 34.00 -15.75 10.69
N PHE A 624 33.80 -14.49 11.11
CA PHE A 624 33.93 -14.09 12.52
C PHE A 624 32.99 -14.85 13.47
N GLU A 625 31.91 -15.42 12.94
CA GLU A 625 30.89 -16.17 13.68
C GLU A 625 31.21 -17.67 13.73
N ASP A 626 32.23 -18.13 13.01
CA ASP A 626 32.62 -19.54 12.94
C ASP A 626 32.90 -20.11 14.34
N ASN A 627 32.21 -21.21 14.63
CA ASN A 627 32.54 -22.12 15.71
C ASN A 627 33.44 -23.26 15.18
N ASP A 628 33.78 -24.21 16.05
CA ASP A 628 34.73 -25.28 15.69
C ASP A 628 34.14 -26.25 14.65
N ASP A 629 32.81 -26.32 14.55
CA ASP A 629 32.05 -27.18 13.63
C ASP A 629 31.62 -26.45 12.33
N ALA A 630 31.91 -25.16 12.20
CA ALA A 630 31.46 -24.35 11.07
C ALA A 630 32.16 -24.76 9.77
N PRO A 631 31.43 -24.88 8.64
CA PRO A 631 32.02 -25.22 7.34
C PRO A 631 33.04 -24.17 6.91
N ASN A 632 34.13 -24.60 6.27
CA ASN A 632 35.18 -23.67 5.83
C ASN A 632 34.78 -22.96 4.53
N MET A 633 34.12 -21.81 4.68
CA MET A 633 33.67 -20.97 3.57
C MET A 633 34.81 -20.23 2.85
N VAL A 634 35.93 -20.01 3.55
CA VAL A 634 37.04 -19.19 3.06
C VAL A 634 37.84 -19.90 1.98
N GLU A 635 38.09 -21.19 2.16
CA GLU A 635 38.99 -21.95 1.27
C GLU A 635 38.47 -22.07 -0.17
N PRO A 636 37.21 -22.46 -0.43
CA PRO A 636 36.65 -22.50 -1.79
C PRO A 636 36.73 -21.14 -2.50
N VAL A 637 36.38 -20.06 -1.80
CA VAL A 637 36.37 -18.69 -2.34
C VAL A 637 37.80 -18.21 -2.64
N VAL A 638 38.77 -18.50 -1.77
CA VAL A 638 40.18 -18.14 -1.97
C VAL A 638 40.78 -18.92 -3.14
N ASP A 639 40.44 -20.19 -3.31
CA ASP A 639 40.97 -21.02 -4.40
C ASP A 639 40.36 -20.64 -5.75
N ALA A 640 39.06 -20.32 -5.80
CA ALA A 640 38.42 -19.70 -6.96
C ALA A 640 39.12 -18.37 -7.34
N ALA A 641 39.42 -17.50 -6.36
CA ALA A 641 40.13 -16.24 -6.61
C ALA A 641 41.52 -16.43 -7.21
N LYS A 642 42.29 -17.41 -6.70
CA LYS A 642 43.63 -17.73 -7.23
C LYS A 642 43.56 -18.14 -8.68
N LEU A 643 42.66 -19.06 -9.01
CA LEU A 643 42.55 -19.63 -10.34
C LEU A 643 42.04 -18.59 -11.35
N LEU A 644 41.06 -17.76 -10.98
CA LEU A 644 40.48 -16.74 -11.85
C LEU A 644 41.41 -15.55 -12.14
N PHE A 645 42.21 -15.12 -11.15
CA PHE A 645 42.93 -13.85 -11.26
C PHE A 645 44.46 -13.95 -11.29
N PHE A 646 45.04 -15.02 -10.76
CA PHE A 646 46.47 -15.08 -10.46
C PHE A 646 47.19 -16.30 -11.03
N ASP A 647 46.49 -17.31 -11.56
CA ASP A 647 47.10 -18.47 -12.20
C ASP A 647 47.14 -18.32 -13.74
N ASP A 648 48.31 -17.96 -14.28
CA ASP A 648 48.53 -17.83 -15.72
C ASP A 648 48.51 -19.20 -16.47
N LYS A 649 48.42 -20.34 -15.77
CA LYS A 649 48.33 -21.70 -16.35
C LYS A 649 46.93 -22.32 -16.22
N ALA A 650 45.89 -21.52 -15.96
CA ALA A 650 44.51 -22.00 -15.83
C ALA A 650 44.05 -22.88 -17.01
N SER A 651 44.50 -22.59 -18.23
CA SER A 651 44.15 -23.35 -19.44
C SER A 651 44.75 -24.77 -19.53
N GLN A 652 45.49 -25.24 -18.53
CA GLN A 652 46.07 -26.60 -18.46
C GLN A 652 45.47 -27.47 -17.35
N ARG A 653 44.50 -26.96 -16.57
CA ARG A 653 43.82 -27.73 -15.52
C ARG A 653 42.53 -28.36 -16.04
N GLU A 654 42.12 -29.47 -15.40
CA GLU A 654 40.87 -30.17 -15.71
C GLU A 654 39.62 -29.38 -15.28
N VAL A 655 39.71 -28.49 -14.29
CA VAL A 655 38.60 -27.69 -13.77
C VAL A 655 38.84 -26.20 -14.04
N ASP A 656 37.87 -25.53 -14.67
CA ASP A 656 37.96 -24.10 -15.00
C ASP A 656 37.72 -23.20 -13.76
N GLY A 657 38.27 -21.98 -13.80
CA GLY A 657 38.10 -20.99 -12.73
C GLY A 657 36.64 -20.59 -12.51
N MET A 658 35.80 -20.64 -13.56
CA MET A 658 34.37 -20.33 -13.47
C MET A 658 33.57 -21.44 -12.79
N GLU A 659 33.97 -22.71 -12.94
CA GLU A 659 33.39 -23.83 -12.21
C GLU A 659 33.66 -23.67 -10.71
N LEU A 660 34.93 -23.46 -10.29
CA LEU A 660 35.26 -23.23 -8.87
C LEU A 660 34.51 -22.03 -8.26
N LEU A 661 34.31 -20.95 -9.03
CA LEU A 661 33.49 -19.84 -8.56
C LEU A 661 32.04 -20.28 -8.36
N THR A 662 31.48 -21.04 -9.29
CA THR A 662 30.11 -21.54 -9.21
C THR A 662 29.94 -22.43 -7.98
N ASP A 663 30.86 -23.37 -7.73
CA ASP A 663 30.89 -24.23 -6.55
C ASP A 663 30.94 -23.40 -5.27
N ALA A 664 31.82 -22.39 -5.23
CA ALA A 664 31.93 -21.50 -4.10
C ALA A 664 30.63 -20.73 -3.86
N LEU A 665 29.98 -20.22 -4.91
CA LEU A 665 28.69 -19.52 -4.78
C LEU A 665 27.57 -20.46 -4.31
N ILE A 666 27.51 -21.70 -4.80
CA ILE A 666 26.56 -22.73 -4.35
C ILE A 666 26.76 -23.01 -2.87
N GLY A 667 27.99 -23.29 -2.42
CA GLY A 667 28.29 -23.54 -1.01
C GLY A 667 27.96 -22.34 -0.10
N LEU A 668 28.05 -21.11 -0.61
CA LEU A 668 27.58 -19.93 0.11
C LEU A 668 26.04 -19.82 0.19
N LEU A 669 25.32 -20.33 -0.81
CA LEU A 669 23.86 -20.35 -0.85
C LEU A 669 23.24 -21.44 0.02
N GLU A 670 23.93 -22.56 0.24
CA GLU A 670 23.53 -23.59 1.20
C GLU A 670 23.42 -23.02 2.62
N ILE A 671 24.28 -22.04 2.93
CA ILE A 671 24.27 -21.39 4.24
C ILE A 671 23.03 -20.49 4.38
N SER A 672 22.36 -20.58 5.53
CA SER A 672 21.14 -19.84 5.87
C SER A 672 21.41 -18.36 6.19
N SER A 673 22.08 -17.63 5.29
CA SER A 673 22.41 -16.22 5.43
C SER A 673 21.80 -15.38 4.30
N ALA A 674 20.87 -14.48 4.66
CA ALA A 674 20.31 -13.51 3.71
C ALA A 674 21.37 -12.56 3.15
N PHE A 675 22.38 -12.22 3.95
CA PHE A 675 23.50 -11.39 3.53
C PHE A 675 24.34 -12.08 2.47
N LEU A 676 24.76 -13.33 2.70
CA LEU A 676 25.54 -14.07 1.71
C LEU A 676 24.75 -14.33 0.43
N ARG A 677 23.46 -14.67 0.52
CA ARG A 677 22.60 -14.78 -0.67
C ARG A 677 22.61 -13.50 -1.51
N SER A 678 22.43 -12.34 -0.88
CA SER A 678 22.47 -11.04 -1.57
C SER A 678 23.83 -10.78 -2.23
N MET A 679 24.93 -11.07 -1.52
CA MET A 679 26.29 -10.88 -2.05
C MET A 679 26.62 -11.85 -3.19
N THR A 680 26.19 -13.12 -3.08
CA THR A 680 26.31 -14.12 -4.14
C THR A 680 25.56 -13.69 -5.40
N ILE A 681 24.34 -13.19 -5.26
CA ILE A 681 23.55 -12.64 -6.38
C ILE A 681 24.28 -11.48 -7.07
N GLN A 682 24.81 -10.53 -6.29
CA GLN A 682 25.54 -9.38 -6.83
C GLN A 682 26.80 -9.81 -7.61
N VAL A 683 27.52 -10.80 -7.09
CA VAL A 683 28.73 -11.32 -7.73
C VAL A 683 28.38 -12.13 -8.98
N PHE A 684 27.36 -12.98 -8.91
CA PHE A 684 26.90 -13.76 -10.05
C PHE A 684 26.47 -12.85 -11.22
N SER A 685 25.70 -11.79 -10.95
CA SER A 685 25.35 -10.77 -11.95
C SER A 685 26.60 -10.14 -12.59
N ALA A 686 27.63 -9.82 -11.79
CA ALA A 686 28.87 -9.26 -12.33
C ALA A 686 29.63 -10.22 -13.26
N PHE A 687 29.50 -11.53 -13.04
CA PHE A 687 30.16 -12.57 -13.83
C PHE A 687 29.24 -13.23 -14.88
N SER A 688 27.98 -12.80 -15.01
CA SER A 688 26.96 -13.48 -15.83
C SER A 688 27.41 -13.65 -17.29
N SER A 689 28.09 -12.64 -17.85
CA SER A 689 28.62 -12.67 -19.22
C SER A 689 29.79 -13.65 -19.44
N SER A 690 30.41 -14.14 -18.37
CA SER A 690 31.56 -15.05 -18.39
C SER A 690 31.19 -16.50 -18.04
N MET A 691 29.92 -16.79 -17.77
CA MET A 691 29.46 -18.15 -17.47
C MET A 691 29.68 -19.08 -18.67
N THR A 692 30.19 -20.28 -18.40
CA THR A 692 30.46 -21.32 -19.40
C THR A 692 29.35 -22.37 -19.40
N ARG A 693 29.34 -23.26 -20.40
CA ARG A 693 28.40 -24.40 -20.46
C ARG A 693 28.54 -25.31 -19.23
N ALA A 694 29.77 -25.58 -18.79
CA ALA A 694 30.03 -26.42 -17.61
C ALA A 694 29.50 -25.77 -16.32
N SER A 695 29.76 -24.47 -16.11
CA SER A 695 29.27 -23.75 -14.93
C SER A 695 27.74 -23.69 -14.85
N LEU A 696 27.05 -23.52 -15.99
CA LEU A 696 25.58 -23.53 -16.02
C LEU A 696 25.00 -24.92 -15.77
N ASN A 697 25.61 -25.97 -16.34
CA ASN A 697 25.21 -27.34 -16.04
C ASN A 697 25.38 -27.63 -14.54
N HIS A 698 26.48 -27.18 -13.93
CA HIS A 698 26.66 -27.38 -12.50
C HIS A 698 25.55 -26.72 -11.66
N LEU A 699 25.08 -25.51 -12.01
CA LEU A 699 23.92 -24.89 -11.35
C LEU A 699 22.62 -25.68 -11.56
N VAL A 700 22.42 -26.24 -12.76
CA VAL A 700 21.25 -27.05 -13.08
C VAL A 700 21.26 -28.38 -12.32
N ASP A 701 22.43 -29.01 -12.18
CA ASP A 701 22.59 -30.30 -11.49
C ASP A 701 22.20 -30.19 -10.00
N GLN A 702 22.44 -29.03 -9.37
CA GLN A 702 22.01 -28.73 -8.00
C GLN A 702 20.49 -28.70 -7.79
N LEU A 703 19.69 -28.77 -8.87
CA LEU A 703 18.23 -28.86 -8.80
C LEU A 703 17.73 -30.32 -8.74
N GLY A 704 18.62 -31.31 -8.72
CA GLY A 704 18.28 -32.73 -8.48
C GLY A 704 17.63 -33.44 -9.67
N MET A 705 17.79 -32.91 -10.89
CA MET A 705 17.05 -33.39 -12.08
C MET A 705 17.69 -34.59 -12.78
N GLY A 706 18.86 -35.07 -12.32
CA GLY A 706 19.68 -36.06 -13.03
C GLY A 706 19.64 -37.49 -12.50
N GLU A 707 18.94 -37.78 -11.39
CA GLU A 707 19.07 -39.09 -10.72
C GLU A 707 17.94 -40.11 -11.02
N ASN A 708 16.86 -39.75 -11.74
CA ASN A 708 15.67 -40.61 -11.84
C ASN A 708 15.16 -40.91 -13.28
N GLU A 709 15.97 -40.79 -14.34
CA GLU A 709 15.53 -41.20 -15.69
C GLU A 709 15.49 -42.73 -15.91
N ASP A 710 15.90 -43.56 -14.93
CA ASP A 710 15.90 -45.02 -15.04
C ASP A 710 14.77 -45.74 -14.27
N ALA A 711 13.73 -45.04 -13.81
CA ALA A 711 12.51 -45.68 -13.28
C ALA A 711 11.50 -45.92 -14.41
N GLU A 712 11.54 -47.15 -14.92
CA GLU A 712 10.75 -47.70 -16.02
C GLU A 712 9.24 -47.38 -15.95
N ASP A 713 8.78 -46.74 -17.02
CA ASP A 713 7.61 -47.09 -17.85
C ASP A 713 6.79 -48.32 -17.41
N ASP A 714 5.85 -48.16 -16.47
CA ASP A 714 4.70 -49.07 -16.31
C ASP A 714 3.63 -48.41 -15.42
N GLU A 715 2.58 -47.84 -16.04
CA GLU A 715 1.17 -47.99 -15.63
C GLU A 715 0.23 -47.18 -16.54
N ILE A 716 -0.09 -47.77 -17.70
CA ILE A 716 -1.31 -47.44 -18.45
C ILE A 716 -2.32 -48.56 -18.22
N LYS A 717 -3.35 -48.29 -17.41
CA LYS A 717 -4.69 -48.92 -17.31
C LYS A 717 -5.45 -48.10 -16.24
N ASP A 718 -6.64 -47.56 -16.40
CA ASP A 718 -7.79 -47.97 -17.19
C ASP A 718 -8.59 -46.75 -17.65
N ALA A 719 -8.94 -46.73 -18.93
CA ALA A 719 -10.03 -45.90 -19.44
C ALA A 719 -11.31 -46.74 -19.40
N LYS A 720 -12.30 -46.30 -18.61
CA LYS A 720 -13.71 -46.65 -18.84
C LYS A 720 -14.48 -45.42 -19.28
N ASP A 721 -14.88 -45.52 -20.54
CA ASP A 721 -15.93 -44.80 -21.25
C ASP A 721 -17.29 -45.05 -20.58
N ASP A 722 -18.03 -43.99 -20.30
CA ASP A 722 -19.49 -43.92 -20.45
C ASP A 722 -19.85 -42.45 -20.74
N GLY A 723 -20.49 -42.22 -21.88
CA GLY A 723 -20.84 -40.90 -22.42
C GLY A 723 -22.29 -40.46 -22.25
N ASP A 724 -22.62 -39.43 -23.05
CA ASP A 724 -23.88 -38.69 -23.25
C ASP A 724 -24.30 -37.72 -22.12
N ASP A 725 -24.77 -36.50 -22.39
CA ASP A 725 -24.81 -35.65 -23.58
C ASP A 725 -25.18 -34.23 -23.09
N ASP A 726 -24.78 -33.23 -23.89
CA ASP A 726 -25.11 -31.78 -23.91
C ASP A 726 -26.22 -31.20 -22.98
N ASP A 727 -25.92 -30.05 -22.35
CA ASP A 727 -26.55 -28.77 -22.76
C ASP A 727 -25.89 -27.55 -22.07
N ASP A 728 -25.46 -26.59 -22.91
CA ASP A 728 -25.04 -25.24 -22.57
C ASP A 728 -26.25 -24.37 -22.19
N GLU A 729 -26.21 -23.65 -21.07
CA GLU A 729 -26.83 -22.33 -20.95
C GLU A 729 -25.89 -21.36 -20.19
N GLU A 730 -25.32 -20.42 -20.94
CA GLU A 730 -24.75 -19.17 -20.42
C GLU A 730 -25.89 -18.23 -19.99
N GLU A 731 -25.90 -17.75 -18.75
CA GLU A 731 -26.40 -16.41 -18.41
C GLU A 731 -25.46 -15.75 -17.39
N ASP A 732 -24.89 -14.61 -17.81
CA ASP A 732 -24.23 -13.61 -16.97
C ASP A 732 -25.23 -13.00 -15.98
N GLU A 733 -24.86 -12.79 -14.71
CA GLU A 733 -25.27 -11.61 -13.92
C GLU A 733 -24.39 -11.43 -12.65
N GLU A 734 -23.56 -10.38 -12.71
CA GLU A 734 -23.13 -9.38 -11.71
C GLU A 734 -22.88 -9.73 -10.22
N GLU A 735 -21.60 -9.53 -9.84
CA GLU A 735 -21.03 -8.92 -8.62
C GLU A 735 -21.87 -8.85 -7.33
N GLU A 736 -21.36 -9.48 -6.25
CA GLU A 736 -21.21 -8.87 -4.91
C GLU A 736 -20.09 -9.63 -4.14
N GLU A 737 -18.92 -9.00 -4.00
CA GLU A 737 -17.79 -9.46 -3.18
C GLU A 737 -18.06 -9.13 -1.70
N GLU A 738 -18.32 -10.15 -0.88
CA GLU A 738 -18.10 -10.10 0.57
C GLU A 738 -16.95 -11.07 0.90
N GLU A 739 -15.77 -10.53 1.22
CA GLU A 739 -14.66 -11.29 1.81
C GLU A 739 -14.98 -11.56 3.29
N GLU A 740 -15.34 -12.80 3.62
CA GLU A 740 -15.13 -13.36 4.96
C GLU A 740 -13.94 -14.34 4.87
N ASP A 741 -12.95 -14.12 5.73
CA ASP A 741 -11.75 -14.93 5.93
C ASP A 741 -12.13 -16.37 6.35
N ASP A 742 -11.88 -17.36 5.48
CA ASP A 742 -11.89 -18.79 5.84
C ASP A 742 -10.48 -19.24 6.27
N ASP A 743 -10.39 -19.61 7.55
CA ASP A 743 -9.29 -20.42 8.10
C ASP A 743 -9.48 -21.87 7.61
N ASP A 744 -8.86 -22.20 6.46
CA ASP A 744 -8.80 -23.57 5.93
C ASP A 744 -7.85 -24.46 6.77
N ASP A 745 -8.43 -25.30 7.61
CA ASP A 745 -7.81 -26.48 8.22
C ASP A 745 -8.58 -27.74 7.76
N ASP A 746 -8.62 -27.97 6.44
CA ASP A 746 -9.16 -29.19 5.83
C ASP A 746 -8.07 -30.27 5.75
N GLU A 747 -8.05 -31.15 6.75
CA GLU A 747 -7.43 -32.47 6.66
C GLU A 747 -8.31 -33.40 5.80
N GLU A 748 -8.10 -33.43 4.48
CA GLU A 748 -8.48 -34.60 3.67
C GLU A 748 -7.34 -35.62 3.69
N GLY A 749 -7.64 -36.78 4.29
CA GLY A 749 -6.76 -37.94 4.30
C GLY A 749 -6.86 -38.72 2.99
N ASP A 750 -5.78 -38.68 2.21
CA ASP A 750 -5.44 -39.73 1.25
C ASP A 750 -4.50 -40.72 1.96
N GLU A 751 -5.03 -41.91 2.27
CA GLU A 751 -4.24 -43.07 2.68
C GLU A 751 -3.66 -43.74 1.42
N GLU A 752 -2.44 -43.38 1.04
CA GLU A 752 -1.63 -44.22 0.14
C GLU A 752 -0.80 -45.22 0.97
N ASP A 753 -1.01 -46.51 0.68
CA ASP A 753 -0.37 -47.67 1.28
C ASP A 753 1.18 -47.54 1.29
N MET A 754 1.79 -47.46 2.48
CA MET A 754 3.25 -47.57 2.63
C MET A 754 3.70 -49.03 2.70
N ASP A 755 4.56 -49.36 1.73
CA ASP A 755 5.40 -50.54 1.61
C ASP A 755 6.18 -50.86 2.90
N ASP A 756 6.17 -52.13 3.28
CA ASP A 756 6.67 -52.67 4.55
C ASP A 756 8.17 -52.97 4.43
N SER A 757 9.03 -52.06 4.89
CA SER A 757 10.45 -52.36 5.10
C SER A 757 11.01 -51.75 6.40
N ASP A 758 11.55 -52.66 7.21
CA ASP A 758 12.40 -52.52 8.39
C ASP A 758 11.92 -51.61 9.54
N VAL A 759 11.23 -52.24 10.51
CA VAL A 759 10.84 -51.65 11.80
C VAL A 759 12.05 -51.14 12.59
N ASP A 760 12.07 -49.83 12.87
CA ASP A 760 13.06 -49.09 13.65
C ASP A 760 13.40 -49.78 15.00
N PRO A 761 14.68 -50.11 15.29
CA PRO A 761 15.11 -50.72 16.55
C PRO A 761 14.73 -49.92 17.80
N VAL A 762 14.63 -48.60 17.69
CA VAL A 762 14.24 -47.71 18.80
C VAL A 762 12.73 -47.80 19.06
N LEU A 763 11.93 -47.92 18.00
CA LEU A 763 10.48 -48.17 18.10
C LEU A 763 10.22 -49.53 18.76
N ARG A 764 10.94 -50.58 18.35
CA ARG A 764 10.88 -51.90 19.01
C ARG A 764 11.22 -51.82 20.50
N SER A 765 12.30 -51.12 20.86
CA SER A 765 12.69 -50.96 22.26
C SER A 765 11.63 -50.23 23.09
N ARG A 766 10.99 -49.19 22.55
CA ARG A 766 9.93 -48.43 23.25
C ARG A 766 8.63 -49.22 23.36
N VAL A 767 8.28 -50.00 22.34
CA VAL A 767 7.14 -50.92 22.38
C VAL A 767 7.39 -52.03 23.40
N GLU A 768 8.58 -52.65 23.43
CA GLU A 768 8.97 -53.63 24.45
C GLU A 768 9.00 -53.05 25.87
N GLU A 769 9.38 -51.79 26.04
CA GLU A 769 9.32 -51.09 27.33
C GLU A 769 7.87 -50.80 27.75
N ALA A 770 6.99 -50.46 26.81
CA ALA A 770 5.56 -50.33 27.06
C ALA A 770 4.97 -51.65 27.55
N PHE A 771 5.28 -52.79 26.90
CA PHE A 771 4.87 -54.14 27.32
C PHE A 771 5.44 -54.55 28.69
N ARG A 772 6.69 -54.18 29.00
CA ARG A 772 7.30 -54.39 30.33
C ARG A 772 6.65 -53.55 31.42
N SER A 773 6.31 -52.29 31.12
CA SER A 773 5.75 -51.35 32.11
C SER A 773 4.34 -51.74 32.58
N THR A 774 3.61 -52.52 31.78
CA THR A 774 2.28 -53.06 32.11
C THR A 774 2.31 -54.48 32.71
N GLY A 775 3.50 -55.02 33.00
CA GLY A 775 3.65 -56.26 33.77
C GLY A 775 3.39 -57.56 32.99
N MET A 776 3.53 -57.56 31.66
CA MET A 776 3.28 -58.75 30.82
C MET A 776 4.53 -59.60 30.51
N MET A 777 5.69 -59.25 31.06
CA MET A 777 6.92 -60.05 30.96
C MET A 777 7.54 -60.20 32.34
N ASP A 778 6.92 -61.03 33.19
CA ASP A 778 7.66 -61.70 34.26
C ASP A 778 8.17 -63.03 33.69
N ASP A 779 9.48 -63.06 33.39
CA ASP A 779 10.24 -64.31 33.22
C ASP A 779 10.42 -64.93 34.60
N ASP A 780 9.50 -65.82 35.02
CA ASP A 780 9.77 -66.95 35.94
C ASP A 780 8.53 -67.88 36.08
N ASP A 781 8.68 -69.10 35.57
CA ASP A 781 8.07 -70.41 35.88
C ASP A 781 6.61 -70.58 36.40
N ASP A 782 5.89 -71.48 35.71
CA ASP A 782 4.82 -72.41 36.15
C ASP A 782 3.66 -71.87 37.03
N ASP A 783 2.51 -71.57 36.40
CA ASP A 783 1.21 -72.21 36.70
C ASP A 783 0.08 -71.63 35.80
N GLU A 784 -0.73 -72.53 35.23
CA GLU A 784 -1.94 -72.21 34.46
C GLU A 784 -2.92 -71.36 35.29
N GLN A 785 -3.06 -70.09 34.95
CA GLN A 785 -4.24 -69.30 35.29
C GLN A 785 -4.49 -68.29 34.16
N ASP A 786 -5.58 -68.51 33.42
CA ASP A 786 -6.17 -67.55 32.49
C ASP A 786 -6.41 -66.23 33.24
N ALA A 787 -5.42 -65.34 33.23
CA ALA A 787 -5.61 -63.96 33.60
C ALA A 787 -6.39 -63.32 32.44
N VAL A 788 -7.72 -63.34 32.59
CA VAL A 788 -8.64 -62.54 31.78
C VAL A 788 -8.13 -61.11 31.84
N MET A 789 -7.56 -60.65 30.73
CA MET A 789 -7.09 -59.28 30.56
C MET A 789 -8.28 -58.38 30.84
N ASP A 790 -8.16 -57.52 31.86
CA ASP A 790 -9.20 -56.54 32.19
C ASP A 790 -9.30 -55.56 31.01
N ASP A 791 -10.50 -55.31 30.49
CA ASP A 791 -10.72 -54.47 29.30
C ASP A 791 -10.07 -53.08 29.47
N ASP A 792 -10.02 -52.58 30.71
CA ASP A 792 -9.38 -51.32 31.09
C ASP A 792 -7.84 -51.34 30.96
N GLN A 793 -7.21 -52.51 31.09
CA GLN A 793 -5.75 -52.67 30.89
C GLN A 793 -5.38 -52.79 29.41
N MET A 794 -6.24 -53.41 28.60
CA MET A 794 -6.07 -53.46 27.14
C MET A 794 -6.23 -52.08 26.52
N ALA A 795 -7.23 -51.31 26.96
CA ALA A 795 -7.42 -49.92 26.54
C ALA A 795 -6.21 -49.03 26.86
N GLN A 796 -5.62 -49.16 28.06
CA GLN A 796 -4.43 -48.38 28.44
C GLN A 796 -3.17 -48.74 27.63
N LEU A 797 -3.04 -50.00 27.19
CA LEU A 797 -1.97 -50.42 26.29
C LEU A 797 -2.16 -49.85 24.89
N ASP A 798 -3.38 -49.91 24.36
CA ASP A 798 -3.72 -49.40 23.04
C ASP A 798 -3.58 -47.86 22.98
N ASP A 799 -3.98 -47.15 24.03
CA ASP A 799 -3.78 -45.70 24.17
C ASP A 799 -2.29 -45.32 24.17
N LYS A 800 -1.46 -46.06 24.91
CA LYS A 800 0.00 -45.84 24.95
C LYS A 800 0.67 -46.18 23.62
N LEU A 801 0.28 -47.28 22.98
CA LEU A 801 0.79 -47.64 21.65
C LEU A 801 0.39 -46.58 20.64
N THR A 802 -0.86 -46.13 20.65
CA THR A 802 -1.37 -45.04 19.80
C THR A 802 -0.58 -43.75 20.01
N GLU A 803 -0.31 -43.36 21.26
CA GLU A 803 0.49 -42.17 21.56
C GLU A 803 1.94 -42.30 21.04
N ILE A 804 2.57 -43.48 21.22
CA ILE A 804 3.93 -43.74 20.72
C ILE A 804 3.97 -43.72 19.18
N PHE A 805 2.99 -44.33 18.53
CA PHE A 805 2.88 -44.31 17.07
C PHE A 805 2.63 -42.89 16.56
N GLN A 806 1.68 -42.13 17.12
CA GLN A 806 1.41 -40.75 16.74
C GLN A 806 2.62 -39.82 16.95
N GLN A 807 3.39 -39.97 18.03
CA GLN A 807 4.59 -39.18 18.26
C GLN A 807 5.71 -39.52 17.27
N HIS A 808 5.85 -40.78 16.84
CA HIS A 808 6.87 -41.20 15.87
C HIS A 808 6.48 -40.84 14.43
N THR A 809 5.21 -40.98 14.03
CA THR A 809 4.73 -40.49 12.72
C THR A 809 4.79 -38.97 12.64
N SER A 810 4.36 -38.25 13.68
CA SER A 810 4.39 -36.78 13.65
C SER A 810 5.81 -36.20 13.69
N SER A 811 6.77 -36.84 14.36
CA SER A 811 8.17 -36.40 14.35
C SER A 811 8.86 -36.67 13.00
N LYS A 812 8.66 -37.86 12.41
CA LYS A 812 9.16 -38.17 11.06
C LYS A 812 8.50 -37.31 9.99
N ARG A 813 7.19 -37.02 10.11
CA ARG A 813 6.48 -36.09 9.22
C ARG A 813 7.06 -34.67 9.31
N LYS A 814 7.27 -34.15 10.53
CA LYS A 814 7.89 -32.84 10.75
C LYS A 814 9.32 -32.78 10.21
N GLU A 815 10.09 -33.85 10.35
CA GLU A 815 11.45 -33.94 9.80
C GLU A 815 11.44 -33.95 8.27
N ARG A 816 10.60 -34.78 7.64
CA ARG A 816 10.41 -34.80 6.18
C ARG A 816 9.96 -33.44 5.64
N GLU A 817 8.97 -32.81 6.29
CA GLU A 817 8.50 -31.48 5.91
C GLU A 817 9.56 -30.39 6.08
N TRP A 818 10.41 -30.49 7.11
CA TRP A 818 11.53 -29.55 7.30
C TRP A 818 12.58 -29.70 6.19
N ILE A 819 12.96 -30.94 5.86
CA ILE A 819 13.89 -31.24 4.75
C ILE A 819 13.32 -30.71 3.43
N GLN A 820 12.06 -31.02 3.12
CA GLN A 820 11.41 -30.54 1.90
C GLN A 820 11.37 -29.00 1.81
N ARG A 821 11.08 -28.31 2.92
CA ARG A 821 11.10 -26.84 2.97
C ARG A 821 12.51 -26.29 2.76
N ASP A 822 13.54 -26.89 3.36
CA ASP A 822 14.93 -26.44 3.21
C ASP A 822 15.45 -26.67 1.78
N THR A 823 15.20 -27.84 1.20
CA THR A 823 15.49 -28.14 -0.21
C THR A 823 14.78 -27.17 -1.15
N ALA A 824 13.49 -26.88 -0.92
CA ALA A 824 12.75 -25.91 -1.72
C ALA A 824 13.33 -24.48 -1.60
N LEU A 825 13.77 -24.08 -0.41
CA LEU A 825 14.44 -22.79 -0.20
C LEU A 825 15.78 -22.74 -0.94
N PHE A 826 16.55 -23.81 -0.94
CA PHE A 826 17.81 -23.92 -1.68
C PHE A 826 17.59 -23.88 -3.20
N HIS A 827 16.67 -24.67 -3.74
CA HIS A 827 16.31 -24.62 -5.17
C HIS A 827 15.87 -23.21 -5.59
N ASN A 828 15.09 -22.51 -4.76
CA ASN A 828 14.72 -21.12 -5.03
C ASN A 828 15.92 -20.16 -5.08
N LYS A 829 16.97 -20.39 -4.29
CA LYS A 829 18.22 -19.60 -4.35
C LYS A 829 18.98 -19.87 -5.65
N ILE A 830 19.03 -21.11 -6.12
CA ILE A 830 19.63 -21.45 -7.42
C ILE A 830 18.82 -20.83 -8.57
N LEU A 831 17.48 -20.89 -8.50
CA LEU A 831 16.59 -20.25 -9.47
C LEU A 831 16.76 -18.72 -9.51
N ASP A 832 17.18 -18.05 -8.42
CA ASP A 832 17.55 -16.62 -8.49
C ASP A 832 18.71 -16.40 -9.45
N LEU A 833 19.76 -17.23 -9.37
CA LEU A 833 20.93 -17.13 -10.24
C LEU A 833 20.55 -17.41 -11.70
N LEU A 834 19.71 -18.43 -11.94
CA LEU A 834 19.22 -18.74 -13.29
C LEU A 834 18.31 -17.64 -13.85
N ASP A 835 17.47 -16.99 -13.02
CA ASP A 835 16.65 -15.84 -13.44
C ASP A 835 17.54 -14.65 -13.84
N ILE A 836 18.61 -14.36 -13.07
CA ILE A 836 19.58 -13.31 -13.40
C ILE A 836 20.26 -13.61 -14.72
N TYR A 837 20.74 -14.84 -14.93
CA TYR A 837 21.38 -15.23 -16.17
C TYR A 837 20.43 -15.11 -17.36
N ALA A 838 19.20 -15.63 -17.24
CA ALA A 838 18.18 -15.56 -18.27
C ALA A 838 17.79 -14.11 -18.63
N LYS A 839 17.84 -13.20 -17.65
CA LYS A 839 17.55 -11.78 -17.84
C LYS A 839 18.70 -11.00 -18.47
N GLU A 840 19.92 -11.18 -17.98
CA GLU A 840 21.10 -10.41 -18.42
C GLU A 840 21.74 -10.95 -19.70
N GLN A 841 21.62 -12.26 -19.94
CA GLN A 841 22.23 -12.97 -21.07
C GLN A 841 21.17 -13.55 -22.02
N SER A 842 20.02 -12.87 -22.15
CA SER A 842 18.90 -13.25 -23.04
C SER A 842 19.29 -13.48 -24.51
N GLY A 843 20.33 -12.78 -24.98
CA GLY A 843 20.88 -12.93 -26.34
C GLY A 843 21.96 -14.02 -26.47
N ASN A 844 22.43 -14.63 -25.38
CA ASN A 844 23.44 -15.68 -25.43
C ASN A 844 22.78 -17.04 -25.73
N ILE A 845 23.30 -17.78 -26.69
CA ILE A 845 22.77 -19.11 -27.07
C ILE A 845 22.74 -20.11 -25.91
N LEU A 846 23.65 -19.97 -24.94
CA LEU A 846 23.71 -20.83 -23.76
C LEU A 846 22.44 -20.74 -22.88
N VAL A 847 21.63 -19.69 -23.03
CA VAL A 847 20.37 -19.55 -22.28
C VAL A 847 19.38 -20.69 -22.59
N LEU A 848 19.49 -21.33 -23.76
CA LEU A 848 18.66 -22.48 -24.13
C LEU A 848 18.90 -23.69 -23.22
N ARG A 849 20.09 -23.79 -22.59
CA ARG A 849 20.41 -24.87 -21.66
C ARG A 849 19.54 -24.87 -20.41
N LEU A 850 18.93 -23.72 -20.09
CA LEU A 850 18.01 -23.60 -18.96
C LEU A 850 16.59 -24.09 -19.28
N VAL A 851 16.24 -24.26 -20.57
CA VAL A 851 14.85 -24.54 -20.98
C VAL A 851 14.39 -25.92 -20.51
N THR A 852 15.13 -26.98 -20.85
CA THR A 852 14.78 -28.36 -20.50
C THR A 852 14.69 -28.57 -18.99
N PRO A 853 15.68 -28.14 -18.16
CA PRO A 853 15.60 -28.30 -16.71
C PRO A 853 14.45 -27.51 -16.07
N LEU A 854 14.22 -26.25 -16.50
CA LEU A 854 13.12 -25.44 -15.98
C LEU A 854 11.75 -26.00 -16.39
N LEU A 855 11.64 -26.59 -17.58
CA LEU A 855 10.41 -27.24 -18.03
C LEU A 855 10.14 -28.51 -17.22
N ALA A 856 11.17 -29.32 -16.95
CA ALA A 856 11.04 -30.52 -16.12
C ALA A 856 10.68 -30.17 -14.66
N LEU A 857 11.29 -29.14 -14.06
CA LEU A 857 10.88 -28.63 -12.75
C LEU A 857 9.44 -28.11 -12.75
N ALA A 858 9.02 -27.42 -13.81
CA ALA A 858 7.65 -26.93 -13.96
C ALA A 858 6.61 -28.07 -14.10
N ARG A 859 7.03 -29.26 -14.56
CA ARG A 859 6.19 -30.46 -14.63
C ARG A 859 6.00 -31.13 -13.26
N GLY A 860 6.77 -30.75 -12.26
CA GLY A 860 6.85 -31.49 -11.00
C GLY A 860 7.67 -32.77 -11.10
N SER A 861 8.67 -32.83 -12.00
CA SER A 861 9.62 -33.94 -11.99
C SER A 861 10.41 -33.94 -10.66
N GLY A 862 10.45 -35.08 -9.96
CA GLY A 862 11.09 -35.27 -8.64
C GLY A 862 10.22 -34.85 -7.44
N ASP A 863 10.77 -34.88 -6.22
CA ASP A 863 10.17 -34.38 -4.97
C ASP A 863 10.09 -32.83 -4.93
N THR A 864 9.64 -32.22 -6.03
CA THR A 864 9.70 -30.77 -6.23
C THR A 864 8.47 -30.07 -5.64
N SER A 865 8.70 -29.15 -4.69
CA SER A 865 7.63 -28.29 -4.14
C SER A 865 6.92 -27.47 -5.22
N GLN A 866 5.59 -27.31 -5.08
CA GLN A 866 4.76 -26.47 -5.96
C GLN A 866 5.30 -25.03 -6.10
N GLN A 867 5.93 -24.49 -5.05
CA GLN A 867 6.54 -23.15 -5.10
C GLN A 867 7.70 -23.08 -6.09
N VAL A 868 8.54 -24.12 -6.14
CA VAL A 868 9.69 -24.23 -7.06
C VAL A 868 9.18 -24.42 -8.50
N ALA A 869 8.18 -25.28 -8.71
CA ALA A 869 7.56 -25.51 -10.01
C ALA A 869 6.92 -24.25 -10.60
N ASN A 870 6.20 -23.48 -9.78
CA ASN A 870 5.60 -22.20 -10.16
C ASN A 870 6.68 -21.17 -10.53
N ARG A 871 7.78 -21.11 -9.76
CA ARG A 871 8.87 -20.19 -10.04
C ARG A 871 9.64 -20.54 -11.31
N ALA A 872 9.93 -21.83 -11.54
CA ALA A 872 10.56 -22.31 -12.78
C ALA A 872 9.69 -21.97 -14.00
N SER A 873 8.38 -22.22 -13.90
CA SER A 873 7.38 -21.82 -14.91
C SER A 873 7.42 -20.32 -15.19
N GLN A 874 7.51 -19.49 -14.15
CA GLN A 874 7.56 -18.04 -14.29
C GLN A 874 8.82 -17.57 -15.03
N ILE A 875 10.00 -18.09 -14.66
CA ILE A 875 11.28 -17.76 -15.32
C ILE A 875 11.21 -18.15 -16.79
N LEU A 876 10.76 -19.37 -17.09
CA LEU A 876 10.63 -19.90 -18.44
C LEU A 876 9.69 -19.05 -19.30
N ARG A 877 8.51 -18.66 -18.78
CA ARG A 877 7.55 -17.82 -19.50
C ARG A 877 8.02 -16.38 -19.67
N GLN A 878 8.50 -15.75 -18.60
CA GLN A 878 8.73 -14.30 -18.57
C GLN A 878 10.10 -13.91 -19.10
N ARG A 879 11.15 -14.70 -18.82
CA ARG A 879 12.52 -14.39 -19.24
C ARG A 879 12.88 -15.00 -20.58
N LEU A 880 12.54 -16.26 -20.80
CA LEU A 880 12.99 -17.00 -21.99
C LEU A 880 11.98 -16.86 -23.14
N CYS A 881 10.75 -17.34 -22.96
CA CYS A 881 9.76 -17.41 -24.05
C CYS A 881 9.27 -16.04 -24.54
N LYS A 882 9.23 -15.03 -23.65
CA LYS A 882 8.80 -13.65 -23.97
C LYS A 882 9.97 -12.69 -24.24
N SER A 883 11.21 -13.19 -24.29
CA SER A 883 12.38 -12.35 -24.58
C SER A 883 12.27 -11.65 -25.93
N LYS A 884 12.66 -10.37 -25.96
CA LYS A 884 12.81 -9.61 -27.20
C LYS A 884 14.10 -9.99 -27.91
N ASP A 885 15.17 -10.21 -27.14
CA ASP A 885 16.47 -10.60 -27.64
C ASP A 885 16.42 -12.05 -28.11
N LEU A 886 17.02 -12.30 -29.27
CA LEU A 886 17.09 -13.64 -29.83
C LEU A 886 18.43 -14.27 -29.43
N PRO A 887 18.43 -15.47 -28.83
CA PRO A 887 19.64 -16.20 -28.55
C PRO A 887 20.48 -16.40 -29.82
N HIS A 888 21.76 -16.06 -29.75
CA HIS A 888 22.73 -16.18 -30.85
C HIS A 888 24.11 -16.58 -30.31
N GLY A 889 24.90 -17.30 -31.10
CA GLY A 889 26.26 -17.70 -30.74
C GLY A 889 26.88 -18.64 -31.76
N ASP A 890 28.21 -18.76 -31.73
CA ASP A 890 28.97 -19.70 -32.54
C ASP A 890 29.05 -21.06 -31.82
N ASN A 891 28.98 -22.18 -32.55
CA ASN A 891 29.10 -23.56 -32.04
C ASN A 891 28.03 -23.99 -31.00
N TRP A 892 26.76 -23.97 -31.39
CA TRP A 892 25.69 -24.64 -30.65
C TRP A 892 25.26 -25.92 -31.36
N ASP A 893 24.74 -26.88 -30.59
CA ASP A 893 24.33 -28.17 -31.10
C ASP A 893 22.89 -28.08 -31.62
N VAL A 894 22.76 -28.03 -32.95
CA VAL A 894 21.47 -27.95 -33.63
C VAL A 894 20.67 -29.24 -33.41
N ASP A 895 21.33 -30.39 -33.43
CA ASP A 895 20.68 -31.69 -33.27
C ASP A 895 20.10 -31.83 -31.85
N GLU A 896 20.83 -31.35 -30.85
CA GLU A 896 20.35 -31.26 -29.46
C GLU A 896 19.06 -30.43 -29.36
N VAL A 897 19.04 -29.20 -29.91
CA VAL A 897 17.86 -28.33 -29.86
C VAL A 897 16.69 -28.87 -30.69
N VAL A 898 16.96 -29.53 -31.81
CA VAL A 898 15.92 -30.24 -32.58
C VAL A 898 15.35 -31.41 -31.78
N SER A 899 16.18 -32.12 -31.00
CA SER A 899 15.72 -33.16 -30.07
C SER A 899 14.82 -32.56 -29.00
N GLU A 900 15.25 -31.50 -28.33
CA GLU A 900 14.44 -30.82 -27.29
C GLU A 900 13.11 -30.29 -27.84
N LEU A 901 13.09 -29.82 -29.09
CA LEU A 901 11.86 -29.44 -29.77
C LEU A 901 10.94 -30.66 -29.96
N LYS A 902 11.48 -31.82 -30.36
CA LYS A 902 10.70 -33.06 -30.48
C LYS A 902 10.10 -33.47 -29.13
N ASP A 903 10.89 -33.43 -28.07
CA ASP A 903 10.46 -33.80 -26.72
C ASP A 903 9.37 -32.84 -26.21
N THR A 904 9.52 -31.54 -26.48
CA THR A 904 8.48 -30.53 -26.19
C THR A 904 7.19 -30.80 -26.96
N HIS A 905 7.28 -31.22 -28.22
CA HIS A 905 6.12 -31.57 -29.04
C HIS A 905 5.50 -32.92 -28.66
N GLU A 906 6.28 -33.86 -28.14
CA GLU A 906 5.77 -35.07 -27.52
C GLU A 906 4.96 -34.74 -26.27
N LEU A 907 5.49 -33.88 -25.40
CA LEU A 907 4.75 -33.39 -24.23
C LEU A 907 3.43 -32.72 -24.60
N LEU A 908 3.41 -31.92 -25.67
CA LEU A 908 2.17 -31.31 -26.18
C LEU A 908 1.15 -32.35 -26.68
N ARG A 909 1.61 -33.50 -27.19
CA ARG A 909 0.75 -34.59 -27.71
C ARG A 909 0.26 -35.55 -26.64
N THR A 910 0.88 -35.55 -25.46
CA THR A 910 0.57 -36.47 -24.36
C THR A 910 -0.09 -35.78 -23.17
N SER A 911 0.24 -34.51 -22.89
CA SER A 911 -0.27 -33.79 -21.72
C SER A 911 -1.74 -33.38 -21.85
N GLN A 912 -2.54 -33.64 -20.81
CA GLN A 912 -3.92 -33.15 -20.66
C GLN A 912 -4.00 -31.87 -19.80
N ASP A 913 -2.94 -31.52 -19.06
CA ASP A 913 -2.92 -30.29 -18.26
C ASP A 913 -2.80 -29.06 -19.15
N ALA A 914 -3.85 -28.23 -19.12
CA ALA A 914 -3.94 -26.97 -19.84
C ALA A 914 -2.75 -26.02 -19.56
N LYS A 915 -2.34 -25.89 -18.29
CA LYS A 915 -1.27 -24.96 -17.88
C LYS A 915 0.07 -25.42 -18.42
N LEU A 916 0.38 -26.70 -18.29
CA LEU A 916 1.60 -27.30 -18.82
C LEU A 916 1.63 -27.29 -20.35
N ALA A 917 0.51 -27.59 -21.02
CA ALA A 917 0.41 -27.50 -22.47
C ALA A 917 0.67 -26.07 -22.97
N ASP A 918 0.13 -25.05 -22.30
CA ASP A 918 0.39 -23.65 -22.65
C ASP A 918 1.85 -23.23 -22.36
N LEU A 919 2.54 -23.89 -21.43
CA LEU A 919 3.98 -23.68 -21.19
C LEU A 919 4.81 -24.31 -22.31
N ALA A 920 4.55 -25.58 -22.62
CA ALA A 920 5.21 -26.32 -23.69
C ALA A 920 5.01 -25.65 -25.05
N ALA A 921 3.83 -25.08 -25.32
CA ALA A 921 3.57 -24.29 -26.52
C ALA A 921 4.47 -23.04 -26.61
N ALA A 922 4.68 -22.34 -25.49
CA ALA A 922 5.56 -21.18 -25.43
C ALA A 922 7.03 -21.58 -25.66
N VAL A 923 7.47 -22.71 -25.09
CA VAL A 923 8.81 -23.28 -25.28
C VAL A 923 9.03 -23.71 -26.73
N SER A 924 8.07 -24.43 -27.33
CA SER A 924 8.09 -24.79 -28.75
C SER A 924 8.26 -23.56 -29.63
N HIS A 925 7.55 -22.46 -29.34
CA HIS A 925 7.71 -21.22 -30.06
C HIS A 925 9.10 -20.61 -29.92
N LEU A 926 9.75 -20.71 -28.75
CA LEU A 926 11.13 -20.24 -28.54
C LEU A 926 12.11 -21.03 -29.42
N TYR A 927 12.10 -22.36 -29.34
CA TYR A 927 12.97 -23.21 -30.16
C TYR A 927 12.73 -23.02 -31.65
N THR A 928 11.46 -22.98 -32.07
CA THR A 928 11.07 -22.69 -33.46
C THR A 928 11.65 -21.37 -33.93
N LYS A 929 11.53 -20.31 -33.11
CA LYS A 929 12.05 -18.98 -33.43
C LYS A 929 13.55 -19.01 -33.65
N VAL A 930 14.30 -19.76 -32.83
CA VAL A 930 15.76 -19.90 -32.95
C VAL A 930 16.14 -20.70 -34.19
N LEU A 931 15.60 -21.92 -34.35
CA LEU A 931 15.91 -22.82 -35.46
C LEU A 931 15.62 -22.19 -36.83
N VAL A 932 14.43 -21.59 -37.01
CA VAL A 932 14.04 -20.94 -38.26
C VAL A 932 14.98 -19.78 -38.61
N ARG A 933 15.35 -18.94 -37.62
CA ARG A 933 16.28 -17.82 -37.81
C ARG A 933 17.68 -18.27 -38.22
N HIS A 934 18.11 -19.43 -37.75
CA HIS A 934 19.40 -20.04 -38.08
C HIS A 934 19.36 -20.92 -39.34
N GLY A 935 18.22 -20.99 -40.03
CA GLY A 935 18.08 -21.67 -41.32
C GLY A 935 17.65 -23.15 -41.25
N HIS A 936 17.36 -23.68 -40.06
CA HIS A 936 16.94 -25.08 -39.83
C HIS A 936 15.43 -25.25 -39.96
N VAL A 937 14.88 -24.79 -41.08
CA VAL A 937 13.43 -24.78 -41.33
C VAL A 937 12.90 -26.18 -41.62
N HIS A 938 13.68 -27.04 -42.29
CA HIS A 938 13.25 -28.37 -42.70
C HIS A 938 13.04 -29.28 -41.49
N GLU A 939 14.03 -29.35 -40.62
CA GLU A 939 14.02 -30.13 -39.38
C GLU A 939 12.87 -29.68 -38.47
N THR A 940 12.68 -28.36 -38.36
CA THR A 940 11.56 -27.77 -37.60
C THR A 940 10.20 -28.14 -38.22
N ALA A 941 10.07 -28.07 -39.56
CA ALA A 941 8.84 -28.41 -40.26
C ALA A 941 8.47 -29.90 -40.09
N ASP A 942 9.46 -30.80 -40.06
CA ASP A 942 9.22 -32.23 -39.83
C ASP A 942 8.62 -32.49 -38.44
N VAL A 943 9.07 -31.79 -37.39
CA VAL A 943 8.48 -31.91 -36.04
C VAL A 943 7.04 -31.42 -36.00
N PHE A 944 6.76 -30.27 -36.61
CA PHE A 944 5.39 -29.74 -36.72
C PHE A 944 4.49 -30.63 -37.57
N LYS A 945 5.02 -31.27 -38.61
CA LYS A 945 4.28 -32.23 -39.44
C LYS A 945 3.82 -33.43 -38.61
N ASN A 946 4.69 -34.02 -37.80
CA ASN A 946 4.30 -35.12 -36.90
C ASN A 946 3.21 -34.70 -35.90
N THR A 947 3.25 -33.45 -35.43
CA THR A 947 2.25 -32.88 -34.52
C THR A 947 0.92 -32.63 -35.23
N LEU A 948 0.96 -32.16 -36.48
CA LEU A 948 -0.21 -32.00 -37.34
C LEU A 948 -0.85 -33.36 -37.65
N ASP A 949 -0.06 -34.39 -37.94
CA ASP A 949 -0.55 -35.74 -38.21
C ASP A 949 -1.24 -36.33 -36.96
N ASP A 950 -0.68 -36.16 -35.75
CA ASP A 950 -1.36 -36.54 -34.50
C ASP A 950 -2.68 -35.79 -34.31
N PHE A 951 -2.67 -34.45 -34.47
CA PHE A 951 -3.87 -33.62 -34.42
C PHE A 951 -4.92 -34.08 -35.42
N LEU A 952 -4.54 -34.57 -36.59
CA LEU A 952 -5.47 -35.02 -37.62
C LEU A 952 -6.02 -36.42 -37.34
N GLU A 953 -5.18 -37.37 -36.96
CA GLU A 953 -5.50 -38.80 -36.98
C GLU A 953 -5.93 -39.36 -35.61
N ARG A 954 -5.41 -38.83 -34.48
CA ARG A 954 -5.69 -39.37 -33.15
C ARG A 954 -7.02 -38.87 -32.60
N LYS A 955 -8.02 -39.75 -32.43
CA LYS A 955 -9.40 -39.39 -32.00
C LYS A 955 -9.47 -38.42 -30.80
N SER A 956 -8.60 -38.58 -29.80
CA SER A 956 -8.49 -37.76 -28.58
C SER A 956 -7.13 -37.04 -28.45
N SER A 957 -6.62 -36.45 -29.54
CA SER A 957 -5.43 -35.58 -29.47
C SER A 957 -5.67 -34.36 -28.55
N PRO A 958 -4.78 -34.09 -27.57
CA PRO A 958 -4.83 -32.90 -26.72
C PRO A 958 -4.37 -31.61 -27.42
N ILE A 959 -3.86 -31.72 -28.65
CA ILE A 959 -3.35 -30.59 -29.41
C ILE A 959 -4.47 -29.59 -29.74
N ARG A 960 -4.33 -28.36 -29.23
CA ARG A 960 -5.23 -27.25 -29.52
C ARG A 960 -4.96 -26.67 -30.92
N PRO A 961 -5.99 -26.46 -31.78
CA PRO A 961 -5.81 -25.88 -33.11
C PRO A 961 -5.11 -24.51 -33.10
N ALA A 962 -5.34 -23.72 -32.04
CA ALA A 962 -4.74 -22.39 -31.87
C ALA A 962 -3.21 -22.41 -31.86
N PHE A 963 -2.58 -23.44 -31.28
CA PHE A 963 -1.12 -23.59 -31.25
C PHE A 963 -0.53 -23.70 -32.67
N LEU A 964 -1.08 -24.58 -33.49
CA LEU A 964 -0.64 -24.78 -34.88
C LEU A 964 -0.93 -23.54 -35.75
N ILE A 965 -2.11 -22.92 -35.59
CA ILE A 965 -2.47 -21.68 -36.31
C ILE A 965 -1.50 -20.54 -35.96
N GLU A 966 -1.13 -20.40 -34.68
CA GLU A 966 -0.23 -19.35 -34.23
C GLU A 966 1.21 -19.58 -34.71
N ALA A 967 1.70 -20.83 -34.72
CA ALA A 967 3.00 -21.17 -35.30
C ALA A 967 3.07 -20.80 -36.79
N ILE A 968 2.05 -21.17 -37.56
CA ILE A 968 1.92 -20.83 -38.99
C ILE A 968 1.89 -19.32 -39.16
N ARG A 969 1.12 -18.59 -38.34
CA ARG A 969 1.00 -17.14 -38.42
C ARG A 969 2.31 -16.42 -38.14
N ARG A 970 3.06 -16.88 -37.13
CA ARG A 970 4.30 -16.24 -36.65
C ARG A 970 5.51 -16.49 -37.54
N TYR A 971 5.60 -17.67 -38.16
CA TYR A 971 6.80 -18.12 -38.87
C TYR A 971 6.46 -18.48 -40.33
N PRO A 972 6.55 -17.51 -41.27
CA PRO A 972 6.22 -17.73 -42.68
C PRO A 972 7.06 -18.84 -43.33
N GLU A 973 8.34 -18.96 -43.00
CA GLU A 973 9.25 -19.98 -43.52
C GLU A 973 8.76 -21.39 -43.16
N LEU A 974 8.41 -21.58 -41.88
CA LEU A 974 7.82 -22.82 -41.36
C LEU A 974 6.47 -23.10 -42.02
N SER A 975 5.61 -22.08 -42.10
CA SER A 975 4.30 -22.14 -42.76
C SER A 975 4.43 -22.65 -44.20
N TRP A 976 5.35 -22.09 -44.99
CA TRP A 976 5.59 -22.54 -46.35
C TRP A 976 6.19 -23.96 -46.42
N GLY A 977 7.06 -24.33 -45.48
CA GLY A 977 7.57 -25.70 -45.33
C GLY A 977 6.44 -26.73 -45.09
N LEU A 978 5.41 -26.35 -44.33
CA LEU A 978 4.26 -27.20 -44.01
C LEU A 978 3.19 -27.27 -45.12
N ARG A 979 3.32 -26.50 -46.22
CA ARG A 979 2.26 -26.34 -47.24
C ARG A 979 1.68 -27.64 -47.77
N HIS A 980 2.54 -28.63 -48.04
CA HIS A 980 2.09 -29.91 -48.56
C HIS A 980 1.42 -30.77 -47.49
N ALA A 981 1.93 -30.75 -46.24
CA ALA A 981 1.30 -31.45 -45.13
C ALA A 981 -0.10 -30.89 -44.83
N LEU A 982 -0.25 -29.57 -44.80
CA LEU A 982 -1.55 -28.90 -44.64
C LEU A 982 -2.51 -29.25 -45.78
N LEU A 983 -2.04 -29.23 -47.03
CA LEU A 983 -2.85 -29.60 -48.18
C LEU A 983 -3.32 -31.07 -48.12
N GLN A 984 -2.46 -31.99 -47.66
CA GLN A 984 -2.85 -33.38 -47.43
C GLN A 984 -3.89 -33.50 -46.30
N GLY A 985 -3.73 -32.72 -45.22
CA GLY A 985 -4.70 -32.69 -44.10
C GLY A 985 -6.09 -32.19 -44.49
N CYS A 986 -6.20 -31.38 -45.55
CA CYS A 986 -7.48 -30.95 -46.11
C CYS A 986 -8.21 -32.06 -46.91
N ARG A 987 -7.56 -33.18 -47.26
CA ARG A 987 -8.19 -34.25 -48.06
C ARG A 987 -9.24 -35.00 -47.26
N VAL A 988 -10.30 -35.39 -47.97
CA VAL A 988 -11.40 -36.20 -47.42
C VAL A 988 -10.82 -37.50 -46.85
N SER A 989 -11.29 -37.93 -45.68
CA SER A 989 -10.86 -39.12 -44.93
C SER A 989 -9.48 -39.08 -44.25
N LYS A 990 -8.69 -38.00 -44.39
CA LYS A 990 -7.40 -37.88 -43.68
C LYS A 990 -7.57 -37.51 -42.19
N ALA A 991 -8.54 -36.65 -41.88
CA ALA A 991 -8.84 -36.26 -40.50
C ALA A 991 -9.84 -37.23 -39.84
N ALA A 992 -9.61 -37.60 -38.59
CA ALA A 992 -10.52 -38.44 -37.81
C ALA A 992 -11.90 -37.78 -37.56
N ARG A 993 -11.94 -36.44 -37.51
CA ARG A 993 -13.16 -35.64 -37.34
C ARG A 993 -13.22 -34.51 -38.36
N ALA A 994 -14.41 -34.24 -38.92
CA ALA A 994 -14.57 -33.17 -39.91
C ALA A 994 -14.22 -31.77 -39.38
N PHE A 995 -14.38 -31.52 -38.07
CA PHE A 995 -13.93 -30.27 -37.44
C PHE A 995 -12.43 -30.01 -37.64
N ARG A 996 -11.60 -31.04 -37.47
CA ARG A 996 -10.13 -30.91 -37.61
C ARG A 996 -9.72 -30.64 -39.04
N GLN A 997 -10.38 -31.26 -40.00
CA GLN A 997 -10.22 -30.95 -41.42
C GLN A 997 -10.51 -29.48 -41.71
N VAL A 998 -11.59 -28.91 -41.15
CA VAL A 998 -11.92 -27.48 -41.27
C VAL A 998 -10.85 -26.58 -40.63
N GLN A 999 -10.29 -26.98 -39.48
CA GLN A 999 -9.18 -26.24 -38.86
C GLN A 999 -7.94 -26.19 -39.77
N VAL A 1000 -7.63 -27.27 -40.50
CA VAL A 1000 -6.52 -27.25 -41.47
C VAL A 1000 -6.81 -26.34 -42.67
N PHE A 1001 -8.07 -26.20 -43.12
CA PHE A 1001 -8.43 -25.18 -44.10
C PHE A 1001 -8.19 -23.75 -43.56
N ILE A 1002 -8.46 -23.50 -42.28
CA ILE A 1002 -8.16 -22.21 -41.63
C ILE A 1002 -6.63 -21.97 -41.59
N MET A 1003 -5.84 -22.97 -41.21
CA MET A 1003 -4.37 -22.92 -41.23
C MET A 1003 -3.82 -22.62 -42.62
N LEU A 1004 -4.33 -23.33 -43.64
CA LEU A 1004 -4.00 -23.12 -45.05
C LEU A 1004 -4.40 -21.72 -45.54
N GLN A 1005 -5.50 -21.16 -45.02
CA GLN A 1005 -5.90 -19.77 -45.29
C GLN A 1005 -4.85 -18.78 -44.80
N VAL A 1006 -4.35 -18.95 -43.58
CA VAL A 1006 -3.32 -18.08 -42.98
C VAL A 1006 -2.04 -18.14 -43.82
N LEU A 1007 -1.62 -19.35 -44.23
CA LEU A 1007 -0.47 -19.55 -45.13
C LEU A 1007 -0.64 -18.79 -46.44
N LEU A 1008 -1.78 -18.94 -47.13
CA LEU A 1008 -2.03 -18.25 -48.40
C LEU A 1008 -2.09 -16.72 -48.22
N GLN A 1009 -2.62 -16.25 -47.09
CA GLN A 1009 -2.63 -14.82 -46.77
C GLN A 1009 -1.21 -14.26 -46.59
N GLN A 1010 -0.26 -15.04 -46.06
CA GLN A 1010 1.13 -14.59 -45.96
C GLN A 1010 1.77 -14.40 -47.34
N GLN A 1011 1.49 -15.29 -48.30
CA GLN A 1011 2.05 -15.21 -49.66
C GLN A 1011 1.55 -14.00 -50.47
N GLN A 1012 0.41 -13.41 -50.07
CA GLN A 1012 -0.14 -12.22 -50.71
C GLN A 1012 0.71 -10.96 -50.45
N HIS A 1013 1.42 -10.90 -49.32
CA HIS A 1013 2.23 -9.76 -48.90
C HIS A 1013 3.68 -9.97 -49.32
N GLU A 1014 4.28 -8.98 -49.98
CA GLU A 1014 5.65 -9.08 -50.52
C GLU A 1014 6.67 -9.37 -49.41
N ASP A 1015 6.52 -8.74 -48.24
CA ASP A 1015 7.44 -8.88 -47.09
C ASP A 1015 7.41 -10.26 -46.40
N MET A 1016 6.34 -11.04 -46.60
CA MET A 1016 6.13 -12.33 -45.91
C MET A 1016 6.20 -13.53 -46.87
N ARG A 1017 6.38 -13.25 -48.16
CA ARG A 1017 6.34 -14.24 -49.23
C ARG A 1017 7.58 -15.14 -49.19
N GLN A 1018 7.38 -16.44 -49.33
CA GLN A 1018 8.43 -17.46 -49.21
C GLN A 1018 8.81 -18.17 -50.50
N ALA A 1019 8.04 -17.95 -51.57
CA ALA A 1019 8.29 -18.53 -52.88
C ALA A 1019 8.01 -17.53 -54.00
N ASP A 1020 8.42 -17.87 -55.21
CA ASP A 1020 8.09 -17.08 -56.39
C ASP A 1020 6.59 -17.19 -56.76
N MET A 1021 6.15 -16.30 -57.64
CA MET A 1021 4.74 -16.27 -58.06
C MET A 1021 4.32 -17.55 -58.77
N GLU A 1022 5.23 -18.23 -59.47
CA GLU A 1022 4.91 -19.41 -60.25
C GLU A 1022 4.62 -20.61 -59.33
N GLU A 1023 5.48 -20.82 -58.33
CA GLU A 1023 5.29 -21.87 -57.33
C GLU A 1023 4.03 -21.62 -56.47
N ILE A 1024 3.75 -20.36 -56.11
CA ILE A 1024 2.54 -20.00 -55.37
C ILE A 1024 1.27 -20.29 -56.18
N LEU A 1025 1.25 -19.90 -57.47
CA LEU A 1025 0.09 -20.12 -58.34
C LEU A 1025 -0.13 -21.63 -58.60
N SER A 1026 0.96 -22.39 -58.80
CA SER A 1026 0.93 -23.86 -58.91
C SER A 1026 0.38 -24.51 -57.64
N PHE A 1027 0.77 -24.03 -56.46
CA PHE A 1027 0.22 -24.52 -55.20
C PHE A 1027 -1.28 -24.20 -55.06
N ILE A 1028 -1.73 -23.01 -55.47
CA ILE A 1028 -3.15 -22.63 -55.46
C ILE A 1028 -3.99 -23.55 -56.36
N GLU A 1029 -3.47 -24.02 -57.50
CA GLU A 1029 -4.15 -25.00 -58.34
C GLU A 1029 -4.38 -26.34 -57.60
N GLN A 1030 -3.42 -26.77 -56.80
CA GLN A 1030 -3.57 -27.95 -55.95
C GLN A 1030 -4.60 -27.71 -54.83
N VAL A 1031 -4.61 -26.50 -54.24
CA VAL A 1031 -5.63 -26.08 -53.25
C VAL A 1031 -7.03 -26.14 -53.85
N ARG A 1032 -7.22 -25.61 -55.07
CA ARG A 1032 -8.51 -25.70 -55.79
C ARG A 1032 -8.96 -27.15 -55.91
N THR A 1033 -8.07 -28.03 -56.36
CA THR A 1033 -8.38 -29.45 -56.56
C THR A 1033 -8.93 -30.08 -55.28
N VAL A 1034 -8.27 -29.84 -54.14
CA VAL A 1034 -8.73 -30.36 -52.84
C VAL A 1034 -10.08 -29.77 -52.41
N VAL A 1035 -10.34 -28.49 -52.68
CA VAL A 1035 -11.66 -27.87 -52.41
C VAL A 1035 -12.76 -28.53 -53.24
N VAL A 1036 -12.53 -28.72 -54.55
CA VAL A 1036 -13.50 -29.36 -55.46
C VAL A 1036 -13.80 -30.78 -55.01
N ASP A 1037 -12.76 -31.56 -54.69
CA ASP A 1037 -12.89 -32.93 -54.19
C ASP A 1037 -13.66 -32.99 -52.87
N THR A 1038 -13.42 -32.03 -51.97
CA THR A 1038 -14.10 -31.93 -50.67
C THR A 1038 -15.58 -31.61 -50.85
N VAL A 1039 -15.94 -30.68 -51.74
CA VAL A 1039 -17.35 -30.37 -52.06
C VAL A 1039 -18.03 -31.58 -52.72
N GLN A 1040 -17.35 -32.26 -53.64
CA GLN A 1040 -17.87 -33.45 -54.29
C GLN A 1040 -18.14 -34.58 -53.29
N ALA A 1041 -17.21 -34.82 -52.35
CA ALA A 1041 -17.39 -35.81 -51.31
C ALA A 1041 -18.52 -35.45 -50.34
N ALA A 1042 -18.65 -34.18 -49.95
CA ALA A 1042 -19.73 -33.73 -49.07
C ALA A 1042 -21.13 -33.97 -49.67
N VAL A 1043 -21.27 -33.79 -51.00
CA VAL A 1043 -22.52 -34.08 -51.72
C VAL A 1043 -22.79 -35.58 -51.87
N SER A 1044 -21.74 -36.41 -51.94
CA SER A 1044 -21.85 -37.84 -52.26
C SER A 1044 -21.92 -38.77 -51.03
N LEU A 1045 -21.42 -38.34 -49.87
CA LEU A 1045 -21.40 -39.11 -48.62
C LEU A 1045 -22.68 -38.85 -47.79
N GLY A 1046 -23.22 -39.88 -47.13
CA GLY A 1046 -24.36 -39.78 -46.19
C GLY A 1046 -24.01 -39.12 -44.85
N ASP A 1047 -25.03 -38.77 -44.04
CA ASP A 1047 -24.86 -38.07 -42.75
C ASP A 1047 -24.25 -38.93 -41.63
N ASP A 1048 -24.27 -40.26 -41.75
CA ASP A 1048 -24.10 -41.20 -40.63
C ASP A 1048 -22.66 -41.36 -40.08
N ASN A 1049 -21.68 -40.57 -40.55
CA ASN A 1049 -20.28 -40.67 -40.09
C ASN A 1049 -19.80 -39.35 -39.46
N ALA A 1050 -19.12 -39.42 -38.31
CA ALA A 1050 -18.48 -38.28 -37.63
C ALA A 1050 -17.44 -37.49 -38.49
N GLY A 1051 -17.01 -38.07 -39.61
CA GLY A 1051 -16.17 -37.45 -40.63
C GLY A 1051 -16.94 -36.72 -41.75
N SER A 1052 -18.28 -36.68 -41.73
CA SER A 1052 -19.10 -36.01 -42.74
C SER A 1052 -19.19 -34.48 -42.47
N LEU A 1053 -19.15 -33.68 -43.53
CA LEU A 1053 -19.27 -32.22 -43.44
C LEU A 1053 -20.75 -31.83 -43.42
N ASN A 1054 -21.22 -31.29 -42.29
CA ASN A 1054 -22.55 -30.68 -42.20
C ASN A 1054 -22.62 -29.32 -42.94
N SER A 1055 -23.82 -28.74 -43.05
CA SER A 1055 -24.00 -27.47 -43.79
C SER A 1055 -23.19 -26.30 -43.22
N GLN A 1056 -22.90 -26.27 -41.92
CA GLN A 1056 -22.12 -25.20 -41.30
C GLN A 1056 -20.61 -25.37 -41.58
N ARG A 1057 -20.07 -26.58 -41.41
CA ARG A 1057 -18.66 -26.88 -41.70
C ARG A 1057 -18.34 -26.73 -43.19
N LEU A 1058 -19.24 -27.14 -44.06
CA LEU A 1058 -19.11 -26.92 -45.51
C LEU A 1058 -19.11 -25.43 -45.88
N LYS A 1059 -19.87 -24.61 -45.15
CA LYS A 1059 -19.85 -23.15 -45.31
C LYS A 1059 -18.46 -22.57 -45.04
N ASP A 1060 -17.75 -23.08 -44.04
CA ASP A 1060 -16.39 -22.64 -43.72
C ASP A 1060 -15.37 -23.02 -44.80
N VAL A 1061 -15.48 -24.23 -45.37
CA VAL A 1061 -14.68 -24.64 -46.54
C VAL A 1061 -14.95 -23.72 -47.75
N LEU A 1062 -16.21 -23.36 -48.01
CA LEU A 1062 -16.55 -22.44 -49.09
C LEU A 1062 -16.08 -21.00 -48.82
N ARG A 1063 -16.11 -20.54 -47.56
CA ARG A 1063 -15.53 -19.24 -47.17
C ARG A 1063 -14.02 -19.22 -47.41
N PHE A 1064 -13.32 -20.29 -47.05
CA PHE A 1064 -11.92 -20.48 -47.38
C PHE A 1064 -11.70 -20.40 -48.90
N ALA A 1065 -12.48 -21.13 -49.70
CA ALA A 1065 -12.37 -21.11 -51.16
C ALA A 1065 -12.57 -19.70 -51.74
N LEU A 1066 -13.59 -18.97 -51.29
CA LEU A 1066 -13.83 -17.58 -51.67
C LEU A 1066 -12.64 -16.67 -51.30
N GLN A 1067 -12.07 -16.87 -50.12
CA GLN A 1067 -10.91 -16.09 -49.68
C GLN A 1067 -9.65 -16.44 -50.50
N SER A 1068 -9.45 -17.71 -50.84
CA SER A 1068 -8.37 -18.16 -51.74
C SER A 1068 -8.50 -17.53 -53.12
N VAL A 1069 -9.71 -17.45 -53.70
CA VAL A 1069 -9.98 -16.72 -54.96
C VAL A 1069 -9.60 -15.24 -54.85
N ARG A 1070 -9.98 -14.58 -53.74
CA ARG A 1070 -9.62 -13.17 -53.51
C ARG A 1070 -8.11 -12.97 -53.40
N ILE A 1071 -7.39 -13.89 -52.75
CA ILE A 1071 -5.93 -13.88 -52.65
C ILE A 1071 -5.30 -14.07 -54.02
N THR A 1072 -5.76 -15.04 -54.82
CA THR A 1072 -5.29 -15.24 -56.20
C THR A 1072 -5.46 -13.99 -57.05
N LEU A 1073 -6.62 -13.32 -56.98
CA LEU A 1073 -6.87 -12.07 -57.70
C LEU A 1073 -5.95 -10.93 -57.26
N ARG A 1074 -5.55 -10.88 -55.98
CA ARG A 1074 -4.59 -9.89 -55.48
C ARG A 1074 -3.17 -10.19 -55.95
N ILE A 1075 -2.73 -11.45 -55.86
CA ILE A 1075 -1.39 -11.90 -56.26
C ILE A 1075 -1.17 -11.69 -57.77
N THR A 1076 -2.21 -11.92 -58.58
CA THR A 1076 -2.16 -11.77 -60.04
C THR A 1076 -2.42 -10.33 -60.53
N ASP A 1077 -2.51 -9.34 -59.63
CA ASP A 1077 -2.91 -7.96 -59.95
C ASP A 1077 -4.21 -7.84 -60.77
N GLY A 1078 -5.13 -8.80 -60.59
CA GLY A 1078 -6.39 -8.86 -61.34
C GLY A 1078 -6.24 -9.27 -62.81
N ARG A 1079 -5.12 -9.88 -63.20
CA ARG A 1079 -4.95 -10.48 -64.54
C ARG A 1079 -5.83 -11.72 -64.66
N ALA A 1080 -6.96 -11.54 -65.35
CA ALA A 1080 -7.97 -12.58 -65.55
C ALA A 1080 -7.39 -13.92 -66.05
N SER A 1081 -6.46 -13.91 -67.00
CA SER A 1081 -5.88 -15.16 -67.55
C SER A 1081 -5.17 -16.03 -66.50
N GLN A 1082 -4.40 -15.42 -65.59
CA GLN A 1082 -3.68 -16.14 -64.54
C GLN A 1082 -4.63 -16.56 -63.40
N ALA A 1083 -5.57 -15.68 -63.03
CA ALA A 1083 -6.59 -16.01 -62.04
C ALA A 1083 -7.53 -17.13 -62.51
N HIS A 1084 -7.89 -17.17 -63.80
CA HIS A 1084 -8.70 -18.23 -64.41
C HIS A 1084 -7.94 -19.54 -64.56
N ALA A 1085 -6.62 -19.52 -64.73
CA ALA A 1085 -5.79 -20.73 -64.72
C ALA A 1085 -5.83 -21.40 -63.33
N CYS A 1086 -5.69 -20.60 -62.27
CA CYS A 1086 -5.77 -21.09 -60.90
C CYS A 1086 -7.18 -21.46 -60.47
N TRP A 1087 -8.20 -20.68 -60.85
CA TRP A 1087 -9.62 -20.88 -60.51
C TRP A 1087 -10.51 -20.74 -61.75
N PRO A 1088 -10.72 -21.82 -62.53
CA PRO A 1088 -11.59 -21.78 -63.69
C PRO A 1088 -13.05 -21.48 -63.30
N PRO A 1089 -13.72 -20.47 -63.91
CA PRO A 1089 -15.12 -20.15 -63.61
C PRO A 1089 -16.08 -21.34 -63.82
N ALA A 1090 -15.74 -22.24 -64.75
CA ALA A 1090 -16.47 -23.47 -65.00
C ALA A 1090 -16.48 -24.40 -63.79
N GLU A 1091 -15.36 -24.54 -63.07
CA GLU A 1091 -15.29 -25.40 -61.88
C GLU A 1091 -16.11 -24.83 -60.71
N VAL A 1092 -16.09 -23.51 -60.52
CA VAL A 1092 -16.91 -22.83 -59.50
C VAL A 1092 -18.41 -23.01 -59.79
N THR A 1093 -18.80 -22.91 -61.06
CA THR A 1093 -20.19 -23.13 -61.49
C THR A 1093 -20.60 -24.59 -61.30
N ASN A 1094 -19.71 -25.53 -61.63
CA ASN A 1094 -19.97 -26.97 -61.46
C ASN A 1094 -20.12 -27.35 -59.97
N MET A 1095 -19.33 -26.76 -59.07
CA MET A 1095 -19.54 -26.90 -57.62
C MET A 1095 -20.91 -26.37 -57.17
N LEU A 1096 -21.34 -25.22 -57.70
CA LEU A 1096 -22.64 -24.62 -57.38
C LEU A 1096 -23.80 -25.51 -57.87
N GLU A 1097 -23.74 -26.00 -59.10
CA GLU A 1097 -24.76 -26.88 -59.68
C GLU A 1097 -24.89 -28.19 -58.87
N ARG A 1098 -23.77 -28.78 -58.46
CA ARG A 1098 -23.74 -29.99 -57.63
C ARG A 1098 -24.39 -29.77 -56.26
N LEU A 1099 -24.17 -28.63 -55.61
CA LEU A 1099 -24.83 -28.31 -54.34
C LEU A 1099 -26.34 -28.08 -54.50
N GLN A 1100 -26.76 -27.43 -55.60
CA GLN A 1100 -28.17 -27.21 -55.91
C GLN A 1100 -28.93 -28.50 -56.25
N GLN A 1101 -28.24 -29.48 -56.84
CA GLN A 1101 -28.79 -30.81 -57.17
C GLN A 1101 -28.69 -31.80 -56.00
N SER A 1102 -27.95 -31.47 -54.94
CA SER A 1102 -27.78 -32.33 -53.77
C SER A 1102 -29.04 -32.33 -52.90
N GLU A 1103 -29.54 -33.52 -52.55
CA GLU A 1103 -30.64 -33.66 -51.59
C GLU A 1103 -30.32 -33.03 -50.23
N ARG A 1104 -29.04 -33.03 -49.81
CA ARG A 1104 -28.58 -32.47 -48.52
C ARG A 1104 -28.48 -30.95 -48.51
N PHE A 1105 -28.05 -30.33 -49.62
CA PHE A 1105 -27.69 -28.90 -49.63
C PHE A 1105 -28.53 -28.03 -50.57
N LYS A 1106 -29.50 -28.58 -51.31
CA LYS A 1106 -30.36 -27.83 -52.26
C LYS A 1106 -31.09 -26.62 -51.64
N ASN A 1107 -31.38 -26.65 -50.35
CA ASN A 1107 -32.06 -25.58 -49.63
C ASN A 1107 -31.10 -24.60 -48.91
N SER A 1108 -29.79 -24.87 -48.92
CA SER A 1108 -28.79 -24.06 -48.21
C SER A 1108 -28.39 -22.81 -49.00
N THR A 1109 -29.26 -21.80 -48.99
CA THR A 1109 -29.07 -20.52 -49.71
C THR A 1109 -27.75 -19.83 -49.40
N SER A 1110 -27.25 -19.97 -48.17
CA SER A 1110 -25.98 -19.39 -47.73
C SER A 1110 -24.74 -20.01 -48.41
N LEU A 1111 -24.76 -21.31 -48.71
CA LEU A 1111 -23.69 -21.99 -49.45
C LEU A 1111 -23.68 -21.53 -50.91
N HIS A 1112 -24.86 -21.46 -51.51
CA HIS A 1112 -25.03 -20.98 -52.88
C HIS A 1112 -24.58 -19.53 -53.06
N SER A 1113 -24.85 -18.66 -52.09
CA SER A 1113 -24.42 -17.25 -52.17
C SER A 1113 -22.91 -17.10 -52.18
N ILE A 1114 -22.16 -17.92 -51.43
CA ILE A 1114 -20.70 -17.84 -51.36
C ILE A 1114 -20.05 -18.21 -52.70
N LEU A 1115 -20.50 -19.30 -53.34
CA LEU A 1115 -20.00 -19.70 -54.66
C LEU A 1115 -20.40 -18.74 -55.78
N LYS A 1116 -21.62 -18.19 -55.73
CA LYS A 1116 -22.04 -17.11 -56.64
C LYS A 1116 -21.16 -15.88 -56.49
N GLU A 1117 -20.78 -15.53 -55.26
CA GLU A 1117 -19.84 -14.44 -55.00
C GLU A 1117 -18.45 -14.73 -55.58
N ALA A 1118 -17.92 -15.93 -55.37
CA ALA A 1118 -16.63 -16.36 -55.92
C ALA A 1118 -16.61 -16.29 -57.46
N TYR A 1119 -17.66 -16.79 -58.11
CA TYR A 1119 -17.85 -16.70 -59.56
C TYR A 1119 -17.88 -15.24 -60.04
N ASN A 1120 -18.68 -14.39 -59.36
CA ASN A 1120 -18.78 -12.98 -59.70
C ASN A 1120 -17.46 -12.22 -59.54
N LEU A 1121 -16.58 -12.61 -58.60
CA LEU A 1121 -15.25 -12.02 -58.46
C LEU A 1121 -14.33 -12.39 -59.61
N LEU A 1122 -14.41 -13.64 -60.11
CA LEU A 1122 -13.61 -14.11 -61.24
C LEU A 1122 -14.07 -13.54 -62.59
N CYS A 1123 -15.34 -13.15 -62.72
CA CYS A 1123 -15.92 -12.65 -63.97
C CYS A 1123 -16.03 -11.11 -64.06
N LYS A 1124 -15.63 -10.35 -63.03
CA LYS A 1124 -15.67 -8.88 -63.06
C LYS A 1124 -14.49 -8.29 -63.84
N ASP A 1125 -14.79 -7.49 -64.86
CA ASP A 1125 -13.79 -6.73 -65.62
C ASP A 1125 -13.04 -5.71 -64.74
N SER A 1126 -11.72 -5.70 -64.91
CA SER A 1126 -10.70 -5.03 -64.08
C SER A 1126 -10.63 -3.49 -64.21
N THR A 1127 -11.76 -2.80 -64.37
CA THR A 1127 -11.78 -1.33 -64.52
C THR A 1127 -12.23 -0.54 -63.27
N ASN A 1128 -12.83 -1.19 -62.26
CA ASN A 1128 -13.43 -0.47 -61.11
C ASN A 1128 -12.71 -0.61 -59.75
N ILE A 1129 -11.60 -1.37 -59.65
CA ILE A 1129 -10.89 -1.55 -58.37
C ILE A 1129 -10.09 -0.28 -57.97
N LYS A 1130 -9.73 0.58 -58.94
CA LYS A 1130 -8.98 1.82 -58.68
C LYS A 1130 -9.77 2.95 -58.00
N LYS A 1131 -11.10 2.93 -58.00
CA LYS A 1131 -11.91 4.07 -57.52
C LYS A 1131 -12.26 4.08 -56.03
N LYS A 1132 -12.04 2.96 -55.30
CA LYS A 1132 -12.26 2.91 -53.84
C LYS A 1132 -10.98 3.12 -53.03
N ARG A 1133 -9.82 3.15 -53.69
CA ARG A 1133 -8.49 3.28 -53.05
C ARG A 1133 -8.11 4.75 -52.77
N SER A 1134 -8.67 5.72 -53.52
CA SER A 1134 -8.34 7.14 -53.33
C SER A 1134 -9.03 7.83 -52.15
N ALA A 1135 -9.90 7.14 -51.41
CA ALA A 1135 -10.60 7.72 -50.24
C ALA A 1135 -10.06 7.21 -48.89
N ALA A 1136 -9.17 6.21 -48.87
CA ALA A 1136 -8.62 5.63 -47.64
C ALA A 1136 -7.11 5.89 -47.45
N GLU A 1137 -6.39 6.40 -48.46
CA GLU A 1137 -4.94 6.67 -48.41
C GLU A 1137 -4.58 8.16 -48.20
N SER A 1138 -5.51 9.01 -47.74
CA SER A 1138 -5.20 10.40 -47.34
C SER A 1138 -5.32 10.59 -45.82
N ALA A 1139 -4.42 9.97 -45.07
CA ALA A 1139 -4.08 10.39 -43.71
C ALA A 1139 -2.56 10.19 -43.50
N PRO A 1140 -1.76 11.26 -43.36
CA PRO A 1140 -0.32 11.12 -43.26
C PRO A 1140 0.12 10.80 -41.82
N GLY A 1141 0.83 9.68 -41.68
CA GLY A 1141 2.05 9.54 -40.89
C GLY A 1141 2.00 9.78 -39.38
N LYS A 1142 2.18 8.69 -38.61
CA LYS A 1142 3.12 8.63 -37.48
C LYS A 1142 3.41 7.19 -37.07
N ARG A 1143 4.69 6.94 -36.75
CA ARG A 1143 5.32 5.71 -36.22
C ARG A 1143 5.75 4.64 -37.24
N ALA A 1144 6.79 4.98 -38.00
CA ALA A 1144 7.85 4.04 -38.32
C ALA A 1144 9.14 4.53 -37.65
N LYS A 1145 9.51 3.92 -36.52
CA LYS A 1145 10.86 3.89 -35.94
C LYS A 1145 10.87 2.91 -34.77
N ALA A 1146 11.36 1.70 -35.03
CA ALA A 1146 12.13 0.84 -34.14
C ALA A 1146 12.06 -0.61 -34.67
N ARG A 1147 12.99 -0.97 -35.55
CA ARG A 1147 13.47 -2.35 -35.75
C ARG A 1147 14.77 -2.30 -36.53
N LEU A 1148 15.82 -2.01 -35.78
CA LEU A 1148 17.23 -2.32 -36.05
C LEU A 1148 17.92 -2.16 -34.69
N THR A 1149 17.84 -3.26 -33.94
CA THR A 1149 18.54 -3.75 -32.73
C THR A 1149 17.55 -4.70 -32.08
#